data_AF-A0A365N9Q7-F1
#
_entry.id   AF-A0A365N9Q7-F1
#
_cell.length_a   1.000
_cell.length_b   1.000
_cell.length_c   1.000
_cell.angle_alpha   90.00
_cell.angle_beta   90.00
_cell.angle_gamma   90.00
#
_symmetry.space_group_name_H-M   'P 1'
#
loop_
_entity.id
_entity.type
_entity.pdbx_description
1 polymer ?
#
loop_
_entity_poly.entity_id
_entity_poly.type
_entity_poly.pdbx_seq_one_letter_code
_entity_poly.pdbx_strand_id
1 'polypeptide(L)'
;MKLFLAQYSLKATRSVLSAVLNVSKQASGVFEFLLRQCPDPGSTSPMLFHYLPDTALTSLCRALALSSAFATALASTQLDTHLHVLPPAFSAAIDAAGGDPTGYTAPYWTLEGMIASMDETSTDIGIISVSALGVQIAGTGQAARDLARTCNKYLATTATKSAYGKRLGFFGVLPDWRDVNGTLAEIDFLYLTQKLCDGVTVFTTYGDMLLGNPLFLPIWQKLQDYKALIFIHPDSLWVGPKFIAGGLPQPIVDFPLATTRTAVDLIMTKALPKFPDIDNTIPRRRHTSFYCYMADAKADLGRFYFDIALSTSAAQLHGLLDAVDADRILFGSDYPYAPAFAIDALLLQYAQFVAMDKRGPLIRPEKLRANSLSLLNKHAFMRAFNTQDGNSALSARSYSPRHASDQTAVSTPLLDLSLERTAAESKYLFLYWRFLLPNNGQLFPLQATRHSTTGWIQIVQYLAQNDAGVRTGLLANALALVGQKTEQFSVVMEACNMYTKALQTLAQSLRHIKPEETTEDPRLMTSALLAAFELLQVSDGRQSWLHGMTWLRHSAGQKAIILARGPEGYKEGLAHQLFADGRLHLIYPNIHERKRSVFNTPEWKSIPWSTLPKNPKDELVDILLEIPGLLEDLERKPAHETQQGSLYAQLQERCRICDESLRNWSTSSGQASVSFAEGLISTPATQVSSLSPENFAMAHLGMIYWATCSLLHRVMADDTNAGLYCRKILLMVPFFQRPDMGAIFINFVGFPVSVVVSFIARQESHAAFEALKELLYKIFMDPNRGSQLRAFYETWPWQSTNETRVVMNKTKARTK
;
A
#
# COMPACT_ATOMS: atom_id res chain seq x y z
N MET A 1 11.08 28.89 -37.01
CA MET A 1 9.81 28.65 -36.31
C MET A 1 8.57 28.84 -37.21
N LYS A 2 8.36 29.99 -37.87
CA LYS A 2 7.24 30.18 -38.84
C LYS A 2 7.27 29.22 -40.05
N LEU A 3 8.45 28.78 -40.48
CA LEU A 3 8.64 27.78 -41.54
C LEU A 3 8.45 26.32 -41.07
N PHE A 4 8.58 26.03 -39.78
CA PHE A 4 8.47 24.66 -39.24
C PHE A 4 7.00 24.21 -39.14
N LEU A 5 6.08 25.17 -39.00
CA LEU A 5 4.63 24.92 -38.92
C LEU A 5 3.95 24.83 -40.30
N ALA A 6 4.64 25.22 -41.39
CA ALA A 6 4.08 25.20 -42.74
C ALA A 6 4.20 23.82 -43.44
N GLN A 7 4.99 22.88 -42.89
CA GLN A 7 5.29 21.60 -43.55
C GLN A 7 4.44 20.39 -43.10
N TYR A 8 3.60 20.52 -42.06
CA TYR A 8 2.76 19.41 -41.61
C TYR A 8 1.30 19.55 -42.09
N SER A 9 0.94 18.70 -43.05
CA SER A 9 -0.38 18.56 -43.68
C SER A 9 -1.55 18.48 -42.69
N LEU A 10 -2.59 19.28 -42.96
CA LEU A 10 -3.80 19.58 -42.16
C LEU A 10 -4.71 18.39 -41.75
N LYS A 11 -4.36 17.13 -42.08
CA LYS A 11 -5.17 15.95 -41.70
C LYS A 11 -4.73 15.29 -40.40
N ALA A 12 -3.44 15.28 -40.07
CA ALA A 12 -2.94 14.70 -38.81
C ALA A 12 -3.21 15.62 -37.61
N THR A 13 -3.30 16.93 -37.85
CA THR A 13 -3.52 17.95 -36.83
C THR A 13 -4.92 17.88 -36.22
N ARG A 14 -5.94 17.37 -36.92
CA ARG A 14 -7.32 17.31 -36.39
C ARG A 14 -7.52 16.25 -35.30
N SER A 15 -6.84 15.11 -35.41
CA SER A 15 -6.85 14.04 -34.40
C SER A 15 -6.09 14.46 -33.14
N VAL A 16 -4.90 15.04 -33.34
CA VAL A 16 -4.05 15.52 -32.25
C VAL A 16 -4.64 16.78 -31.59
N LEU A 17 -5.21 17.74 -32.35
CA LEU A 17 -5.94 18.87 -31.75
C LEU A 17 -7.20 18.40 -31.01
N SER A 18 -7.93 17.39 -31.50
CA SER A 18 -9.12 16.89 -30.81
C SER A 18 -8.76 16.22 -29.47
N ALA A 19 -7.67 15.45 -29.45
CA ALA A 19 -7.13 14.87 -28.22
C ALA A 19 -6.59 15.94 -27.26
N VAL A 20 -5.89 16.97 -27.77
CA VAL A 20 -5.37 18.09 -26.97
C VAL A 20 -6.48 19.02 -26.50
N LEU A 21 -7.54 19.25 -27.29
CA LEU A 21 -8.72 20.04 -26.91
C LEU A 21 -9.59 19.33 -25.87
N ASN A 22 -9.63 17.99 -25.89
CA ASN A 22 -10.28 17.20 -24.83
C ASN A 22 -9.47 17.19 -23.52
N VAL A 23 -8.13 17.29 -23.59
CA VAL A 23 -7.26 17.45 -22.41
C VAL A 23 -7.24 18.90 -21.90
N SER A 24 -7.59 19.88 -22.74
CA SER A 24 -7.58 21.33 -22.43
C SER A 24 -8.98 21.92 -22.18
N LYS A 25 -9.84 21.25 -21.41
CA LYS A 25 -11.07 21.89 -20.88
C LYS A 25 -10.79 22.96 -19.80
N GLN A 26 -9.55 23.07 -19.32
CA GLN A 26 -9.16 24.07 -18.31
C GLN A 26 -8.56 25.37 -18.86
N ALA A 27 -8.02 25.37 -20.08
CA ALA A 27 -7.60 26.63 -20.69
C ALA A 27 -8.80 27.50 -21.10
N SER A 28 -9.98 26.90 -21.28
CA SER A 28 -11.22 27.59 -21.65
C SER A 28 -11.60 28.70 -20.65
N GLY A 29 -11.42 28.50 -19.35
CA GLY A 29 -11.80 29.50 -18.34
C GLY A 29 -10.91 30.74 -18.32
N VAL A 30 -9.60 30.57 -18.53
CA VAL A 30 -8.64 31.67 -18.62
C VAL A 30 -8.77 32.36 -19.98
N PHE A 31 -9.03 31.60 -21.05
CA PHE A 31 -9.22 32.13 -22.39
C PHE A 31 -10.58 32.87 -22.54
N GLU A 32 -11.66 32.37 -21.92
CA GLU A 32 -12.96 33.09 -21.81
C GLU A 32 -12.82 34.35 -20.96
N PHE A 33 -12.09 34.30 -19.84
CA PHE A 33 -11.84 35.46 -19.00
C PHE A 33 -11.08 36.56 -19.76
N LEU A 34 -10.09 36.18 -20.58
CA LEU A 34 -9.35 37.11 -21.45
C LEU A 34 -10.18 37.61 -22.64
N LEU A 35 -11.05 36.76 -23.22
CA LEU A 35 -11.96 37.15 -24.31
C LEU A 35 -13.07 38.11 -23.84
N ARG A 36 -13.58 37.95 -22.61
CA ARG A 36 -14.58 38.85 -22.01
C ARG A 36 -14.03 40.24 -21.68
N GLN A 37 -12.71 40.40 -21.61
CA GLN A 37 -12.04 41.67 -21.36
C GLN A 37 -11.64 42.40 -22.66
N CYS A 38 -11.93 41.82 -23.84
CA CYS A 38 -11.70 42.46 -25.14
C CYS A 38 -13.02 43.02 -25.72
N PRO A 39 -13.19 44.35 -25.79
CA PRO A 39 -14.38 44.98 -26.34
C PRO A 39 -14.26 45.15 -27.86
N ASP A 40 -14.31 44.05 -28.63
CA ASP A 40 -14.90 43.98 -29.99
C ASP A 40 -14.51 42.66 -30.70
N PRO A 41 -15.46 41.85 -31.22
CA PRO A 41 -15.15 40.61 -31.92
C PRO A 41 -14.70 40.78 -33.39
N GLY A 42 -14.57 42.02 -33.87
CA GLY A 42 -14.50 42.33 -35.30
C GLY A 42 -13.11 42.53 -35.91
N SER A 43 -12.02 42.58 -35.13
CA SER A 43 -10.69 42.83 -35.71
C SER A 43 -9.56 42.16 -34.94
N THR A 44 -8.54 41.68 -35.67
CA THR A 44 -7.23 41.08 -35.29
C THR A 44 -7.21 39.55 -35.39
N SER A 45 -6.46 38.87 -36.26
CA SER A 45 -5.04 38.94 -36.71
C SER A 45 -4.03 38.70 -35.57
N PRO A 46 -2.87 38.03 -35.84
CA PRO A 46 -2.18 37.11 -34.92
C PRO A 46 -1.35 37.81 -33.82
N MET A 47 -1.99 38.58 -32.94
CA MET A 47 -1.33 39.29 -31.84
C MET A 47 -1.46 38.63 -30.45
N LEU A 48 -2.28 37.58 -30.30
CA LEU A 48 -2.50 36.92 -29.00
C LEU A 48 -1.24 36.26 -28.41
N PHE A 49 -0.19 36.03 -29.21
CA PHE A 49 1.08 35.46 -28.75
C PHE A 49 2.12 36.51 -28.31
N HIS A 50 1.85 37.82 -28.44
CA HIS A 50 2.77 38.88 -28.03
C HIS A 50 2.60 39.34 -26.57
N TYR A 51 1.52 38.93 -25.89
CA TYR A 51 1.20 39.35 -24.52
C TYR A 51 1.50 38.30 -23.45
N LEU A 52 1.93 37.09 -23.84
CA LEU A 52 2.44 36.11 -22.90
C LEU A 52 3.95 36.37 -22.71
N PRO A 53 4.44 36.59 -21.49
CA PRO A 53 5.89 36.69 -21.27
C PRO A 53 6.56 35.42 -21.79
N ASP A 54 7.74 35.54 -22.39
CA ASP A 54 8.47 34.43 -23.04
C ASP A 54 8.61 33.21 -22.12
N THR A 55 8.65 33.42 -20.80
CA THR A 55 8.65 32.37 -19.77
C THR A 55 7.37 31.54 -19.74
N ALA A 56 6.19 32.17 -19.87
CA ALA A 56 4.90 31.47 -19.92
C ALA A 56 4.74 30.70 -21.23
N LEU A 57 5.18 31.27 -22.35
CA LEU A 57 5.17 30.61 -23.65
C LEU A 57 6.13 29.40 -23.66
N THR A 58 7.32 29.55 -23.05
CA THR A 58 8.30 28.47 -22.89
C THR A 58 7.80 27.38 -21.96
N SER A 59 7.13 27.72 -20.85
CA SER A 59 6.52 26.76 -19.92
C SER A 59 5.35 26.00 -20.54
N LEU A 60 4.52 26.66 -21.34
CA LEU A 60 3.42 26.03 -22.07
C LEU A 60 3.95 25.09 -23.17
N CYS A 61 4.96 25.52 -23.93
CA CYS A 61 5.62 24.68 -24.92
C CYS A 61 6.36 23.50 -24.28
N ARG A 62 6.98 23.68 -23.11
CA ARG A 62 7.56 22.59 -22.32
C ARG A 62 6.49 21.64 -21.82
N ALA A 63 5.38 22.12 -21.27
CA ALA A 63 4.27 21.30 -20.81
C ALA A 63 3.62 20.49 -21.95
N LEU A 64 3.48 21.09 -23.14
CA LEU A 64 2.97 20.42 -24.33
C LEU A 64 3.97 19.38 -24.87
N ALA A 65 5.25 19.72 -24.98
CA ALA A 65 6.31 18.79 -25.37
C ALA A 65 6.46 17.64 -24.37
N LEU A 66 6.27 17.93 -23.08
CA LEU A 66 6.23 16.97 -21.99
C LEU A 66 5.05 16.03 -22.11
N SER A 67 3.84 16.55 -22.32
CA SER A 67 2.64 15.74 -22.49
C SER A 67 2.73 14.85 -23.73
N SER A 68 3.31 15.33 -24.83
CA SER A 68 3.57 14.51 -26.02
C SER A 68 4.67 13.48 -25.77
N ALA A 69 5.80 13.83 -25.14
CA ALA A 69 6.86 12.87 -24.85
C ALA A 69 6.39 11.80 -23.85
N PHE A 70 5.56 12.17 -22.87
CA PHE A 70 4.89 11.26 -21.94
C PHE A 70 3.94 10.31 -22.67
N ALA A 71 3.07 10.85 -23.51
CA ALA A 71 2.12 10.05 -24.28
C ALA A 71 2.83 9.14 -25.28
N THR A 72 3.96 9.57 -25.86
CA THR A 72 4.73 8.77 -26.81
C THR A 72 5.51 7.66 -26.08
N ALA A 73 6.14 7.96 -24.94
CA ALA A 73 6.85 6.97 -24.12
C ALA A 73 5.91 5.93 -23.47
N LEU A 74 4.64 6.29 -23.23
CA LEU A 74 3.61 5.37 -22.76
C LEU A 74 2.85 4.65 -23.89
N ALA A 75 2.95 5.13 -25.14
CA ALA A 75 2.27 4.52 -26.29
C ALA A 75 3.08 3.41 -26.98
N SER A 76 4.39 3.34 -26.74
CA SER A 76 5.27 2.30 -27.25
C SER A 76 5.13 1.02 -26.42
N THR A 77 4.93 -0.13 -27.08
CA THR A 77 4.83 -1.40 -26.36
C THR A 77 6.14 -1.79 -25.70
N GLN A 78 6.07 -2.42 -24.53
CA GLN A 78 7.22 -2.90 -23.74
C GLN A 78 7.32 -4.43 -23.83
N LEU A 79 8.53 -4.96 -23.63
CA LEU A 79 8.77 -6.39 -23.44
C LEU A 79 9.40 -6.58 -22.06
N ASP A 80 8.67 -7.24 -21.17
CA ASP A 80 9.06 -7.45 -19.78
C ASP A 80 9.86 -8.75 -19.63
N THR A 81 11.13 -8.63 -19.25
CA THR A 81 12.03 -9.76 -19.03
C THR A 81 12.13 -10.20 -17.57
N HIS A 82 11.42 -9.51 -16.67
CA HIS A 82 11.46 -9.73 -15.23
C HIS A 82 10.03 -9.76 -14.68
N LEU A 83 9.33 -10.85 -14.98
CA LEU A 83 7.95 -11.08 -14.59
C LEU A 83 7.85 -12.41 -13.83
N HIS A 84 7.25 -12.43 -12.66
CA HIS A 84 7.16 -13.62 -11.82
C HIS A 84 5.80 -14.29 -11.85
N VAL A 85 5.84 -15.62 -11.71
CA VAL A 85 4.69 -16.50 -11.55
C VAL A 85 4.88 -17.32 -10.28
N LEU A 86 3.78 -17.59 -9.57
CA LEU A 86 3.75 -18.46 -8.42
C LEU A 86 2.92 -19.72 -8.76
N PRO A 87 3.54 -20.79 -9.29
CA PRO A 87 2.84 -22.06 -9.51
C PRO A 87 2.26 -22.59 -8.20
N PRO A 88 1.07 -23.22 -8.20
CA PRO A 88 0.46 -23.73 -6.97
C PRO A 88 1.34 -24.70 -6.17
N ALA A 89 2.12 -25.54 -6.86
CA ALA A 89 3.06 -26.45 -6.21
C ALA A 89 4.21 -25.72 -5.50
N PHE A 90 4.64 -24.57 -6.04
CA PHE A 90 5.66 -23.73 -5.44
C PHE A 90 5.12 -23.00 -4.20
N SER A 91 3.93 -22.40 -4.29
CA SER A 91 3.26 -21.79 -3.12
C SER A 91 3.06 -22.80 -1.99
N ALA A 92 2.64 -24.03 -2.32
CA ALA A 92 2.48 -25.09 -1.32
C ALA A 92 3.82 -25.49 -0.66
N ALA A 93 4.94 -25.45 -1.41
CA ALA A 93 6.25 -25.72 -0.86
C ALA A 93 6.73 -24.60 0.10
N ILE A 94 6.44 -23.33 -0.20
CA ILE A 94 6.69 -22.20 0.71
C ILE A 94 5.88 -22.35 2.00
N ASP A 95 4.59 -22.68 1.88
CA ASP A 95 3.73 -22.88 3.06
C ASP A 95 4.23 -24.04 3.93
N ALA A 96 4.63 -25.15 3.31
CA ALA A 96 5.19 -26.31 4.00
C ALA A 96 6.52 -26.01 4.72
N ALA A 97 7.29 -25.05 4.21
CA ALA A 97 8.54 -24.58 4.83
C ALA A 97 8.32 -23.57 5.98
N GLY A 98 7.07 -23.23 6.30
CA GLY A 98 6.74 -22.25 7.35
C GLY A 98 6.69 -20.79 6.88
N GLY A 99 6.57 -20.58 5.56
CA GLY A 99 6.54 -19.26 4.93
C GLY A 99 7.85 -18.89 4.24
N ASP A 100 7.91 -17.68 3.69
CA ASP A 100 9.06 -17.21 2.92
C ASP A 100 10.28 -16.91 3.83
N PRO A 101 11.39 -17.67 3.71
CA PRO A 101 12.58 -17.48 4.53
C PRO A 101 13.33 -16.17 4.26
N THR A 102 12.98 -15.35 3.27
CA THR A 102 13.51 -13.99 3.08
C THR A 102 12.87 -12.97 4.03
N GLY A 103 11.73 -13.33 4.63
CA GLY A 103 10.93 -12.42 5.47
C GLY A 103 9.98 -11.53 4.68
N TYR A 104 9.82 -11.75 3.37
CA TYR A 104 8.84 -11.08 2.52
C TYR A 104 7.70 -12.03 2.18
N THR A 105 6.46 -11.72 2.57
CA THR A 105 5.33 -12.63 2.32
C THR A 105 5.06 -12.80 0.83
N ALA A 106 4.92 -14.04 0.38
CA ALA A 106 4.57 -14.35 -1.00
C ALA A 106 3.26 -13.65 -1.41
N PRO A 107 3.26 -12.82 -2.47
CA PRO A 107 2.08 -12.09 -2.90
C PRO A 107 1.02 -13.02 -3.51
N TYR A 108 -0.23 -12.59 -3.47
CA TYR A 108 -1.29 -13.26 -4.23
C TYR A 108 -1.06 -13.07 -5.73
N TRP A 109 -1.18 -14.15 -6.50
CA TRP A 109 -0.95 -14.13 -7.94
C TRP A 109 -2.04 -14.90 -8.69
N THR A 110 -2.45 -14.34 -9.83
CA THR A 110 -3.27 -15.00 -10.84
C THR A 110 -2.76 -14.66 -12.23
N LEU A 111 -3.04 -15.53 -13.20
CA LEU A 111 -2.71 -15.28 -14.60
C LEU A 111 -3.43 -14.02 -15.11
N GLU A 112 -4.70 -13.85 -14.77
CA GLU A 112 -5.51 -12.70 -15.17
C GLU A 112 -4.97 -11.40 -14.58
N GLY A 113 -4.55 -11.41 -13.31
CA GLY A 113 -3.94 -10.24 -12.67
C GLY A 113 -2.61 -9.85 -13.31
N MET A 114 -1.79 -10.84 -13.67
CA MET A 114 -0.54 -10.62 -14.39
C MET A 114 -0.78 -10.00 -15.77
N ILE A 115 -1.75 -10.52 -16.53
CA ILE A 115 -2.11 -9.98 -17.85
C ILE A 115 -2.68 -8.56 -17.72
N ALA A 116 -3.50 -8.28 -16.70
CA ALA A 116 -3.98 -6.93 -16.43
C ALA A 116 -2.82 -5.97 -16.15
N SER A 117 -1.85 -6.37 -15.33
CA SER A 117 -0.64 -5.58 -15.08
C SER A 117 0.19 -5.37 -16.36
N MET A 118 0.28 -6.37 -17.24
CA MET A 118 0.94 -6.21 -18.54
C MET A 118 0.19 -5.20 -19.42
N ASP A 119 -1.14 -5.25 -19.46
CA ASP A 119 -1.96 -4.30 -20.23
C ASP A 119 -1.81 -2.86 -19.70
N GLU A 120 -1.82 -2.68 -18.37
CA GLU A 120 -1.65 -1.38 -17.72
C GLU A 120 -0.27 -0.76 -17.97
N THR A 121 0.76 -1.59 -18.06
CA THR A 121 2.14 -1.15 -18.32
C THR A 121 2.50 -1.08 -19.81
N SER A 122 1.52 -1.30 -20.70
CA SER A 122 1.73 -1.41 -22.16
C SER A 122 2.74 -2.49 -22.55
N THR A 123 2.81 -3.58 -21.80
CA THR A 123 3.66 -4.74 -22.05
C THR A 123 2.98 -5.73 -22.99
N ASP A 124 3.55 -5.94 -24.18
CA ASP A 124 2.98 -6.88 -25.16
C ASP A 124 3.42 -8.33 -24.92
N ILE A 125 4.69 -8.52 -24.56
CA ILE A 125 5.34 -9.81 -24.29
C ILE A 125 5.95 -9.80 -22.89
N GLY A 126 5.63 -10.82 -22.09
CA GLY A 126 6.23 -11.06 -20.78
C GLY A 126 6.97 -12.40 -20.74
N ILE A 127 8.19 -12.41 -20.23
CA ILE A 127 8.97 -13.64 -19.99
C ILE A 127 8.84 -14.00 -18.52
N ILE A 128 8.04 -15.03 -18.24
CA ILE A 128 7.71 -15.42 -16.86
C ILE A 128 8.79 -16.31 -16.23
N SER A 129 9.01 -16.15 -14.93
CA SER A 129 9.95 -16.93 -14.12
C SER A 129 9.36 -17.28 -12.75
N VAL A 130 9.85 -18.33 -12.10
CA VAL A 130 9.56 -18.58 -10.68
C VAL A 130 10.47 -17.69 -9.83
N SER A 131 9.91 -17.09 -8.77
CA SER A 131 10.60 -16.11 -7.93
C SER A 131 11.68 -16.72 -7.00
N ALA A 132 12.32 -15.85 -6.21
CA ALA A 132 13.40 -16.11 -5.25
C ALA A 132 13.19 -17.35 -4.37
N LEU A 133 14.31 -17.93 -3.92
CA LEU A 133 14.50 -19.28 -3.36
C LEU A 133 14.36 -20.40 -4.39
N GLY A 134 13.48 -20.20 -5.38
CA GLY A 134 13.10 -21.22 -6.33
C GLY A 134 12.82 -22.56 -5.65
N VAL A 135 13.10 -23.66 -6.35
CA VAL A 135 12.80 -24.99 -5.82
C VAL A 135 13.79 -25.46 -4.73
N GLN A 136 14.81 -24.66 -4.41
CA GLN A 136 15.74 -24.94 -3.31
C GLN A 136 15.03 -24.95 -1.95
N ILE A 137 13.83 -24.35 -1.86
CA ILE A 137 12.95 -24.42 -0.69
C ILE A 137 12.61 -25.87 -0.30
N ALA A 138 12.67 -26.82 -1.26
CA ALA A 138 12.47 -28.25 -1.02
C ALA A 138 13.78 -29.01 -0.70
N GLY A 139 14.90 -28.30 -0.51
CA GLY A 139 16.22 -28.86 -0.22
C GLY A 139 16.99 -29.36 -1.45
N THR A 140 18.00 -30.20 -1.22
CA THR A 140 18.79 -30.86 -2.27
C THR A 140 18.30 -32.29 -2.48
N GLY A 141 17.90 -32.67 -3.70
CA GLY A 141 17.55 -34.05 -4.06
C GLY A 141 16.19 -34.20 -4.73
N GLN A 142 15.58 -35.38 -4.61
CA GLN A 142 14.43 -35.78 -5.44
C GLN A 142 13.21 -34.86 -5.30
N ALA A 143 12.89 -34.39 -4.08
CA ALA A 143 11.77 -33.48 -3.86
C ALA A 143 11.93 -32.16 -4.64
N ALA A 144 13.13 -31.58 -4.66
CA ALA A 144 13.42 -30.37 -5.44
C ALA A 144 13.41 -30.63 -6.96
N ARG A 145 13.87 -31.81 -7.41
CA ARG A 145 13.78 -32.23 -8.82
C ARG A 145 12.32 -32.35 -9.28
N ASP A 146 11.48 -33.00 -8.49
CA ASP A 146 10.06 -33.19 -8.79
C ASP A 146 9.31 -31.85 -8.80
N LEU A 147 9.66 -30.94 -7.87
CA LEU A 147 9.11 -29.60 -7.83
C LEU A 147 9.55 -28.77 -9.05
N ALA A 148 10.84 -28.83 -9.45
CA ALA A 148 11.34 -28.19 -10.68
C ALA A 148 10.55 -28.66 -11.89
N ARG A 149 10.43 -29.98 -12.06
CA ARG A 149 9.72 -30.57 -13.19
C ARG A 149 8.25 -30.15 -13.22
N THR A 150 7.61 -30.09 -12.05
CA THR A 150 6.22 -29.66 -11.91
C THR A 150 6.05 -28.19 -12.29
N CYS A 151 6.94 -27.31 -11.81
CA CYS A 151 6.95 -25.90 -12.17
C CYS A 151 7.18 -25.70 -13.68
N ASN A 152 8.13 -26.41 -14.27
CA ASN A 152 8.43 -26.33 -15.71
C ASN A 152 7.24 -26.78 -16.59
N LYS A 153 6.50 -27.81 -16.18
CA LYS A 153 5.26 -28.22 -16.86
C LYS A 153 4.16 -27.16 -16.73
N TYR A 154 4.06 -26.51 -15.57
CA TYR A 154 3.10 -25.44 -15.33
C TYR A 154 3.41 -24.19 -16.15
N LEU A 155 4.67 -23.73 -16.16
CA LEU A 155 5.12 -22.58 -16.95
C LEU A 155 4.90 -22.82 -18.44
N ALA A 156 5.29 -23.99 -18.95
CA ALA A 156 5.05 -24.33 -20.35
C ALA A 156 3.55 -24.36 -20.70
N THR A 157 2.71 -24.93 -19.83
CA THR A 157 1.25 -24.92 -20.02
C THR A 157 0.69 -23.49 -20.03
N THR A 158 1.16 -22.63 -19.13
CA THR A 158 0.76 -21.23 -19.04
C THR A 158 1.18 -20.45 -20.28
N ALA A 159 2.42 -20.64 -20.74
CA ALA A 159 2.98 -19.93 -21.89
C ALA A 159 2.49 -20.45 -23.25
N THR A 160 1.96 -21.68 -23.34
CA THR A 160 1.57 -22.28 -24.64
C THR A 160 0.08 -22.58 -24.77
N LYS A 161 -0.60 -22.99 -23.69
CA LYS A 161 -2.01 -23.44 -23.74
C LYS A 161 -3.01 -22.43 -23.19
N SER A 162 -2.55 -21.35 -22.55
CA SER A 162 -3.46 -20.28 -22.11
C SER A 162 -3.98 -19.46 -23.30
N ALA A 163 -5.07 -18.72 -23.07
CA ALA A 163 -5.58 -17.74 -24.04
C ALA A 163 -4.54 -16.65 -24.40
N TYR A 164 -3.49 -16.50 -23.58
CA TYR A 164 -2.46 -15.47 -23.70
C TYR A 164 -1.11 -16.03 -24.18
N GLY A 165 -1.05 -17.28 -24.64
CA GLY A 165 0.24 -17.92 -24.97
C GLY A 165 1.08 -17.16 -26.00
N LYS A 166 0.46 -16.39 -26.90
CA LYS A 166 1.19 -15.51 -27.84
C LYS A 166 1.96 -14.36 -27.18
N ARG A 167 1.55 -13.97 -25.97
CA ARG A 167 2.12 -12.88 -25.16
C ARG A 167 3.12 -13.35 -24.11
N LEU A 168 3.29 -14.66 -23.94
CA LEU A 168 4.08 -15.22 -22.85
C LEU A 168 5.20 -16.12 -23.37
N GLY A 169 6.39 -15.89 -22.85
CA GLY A 169 7.54 -16.81 -22.87
C GLY A 169 7.92 -17.17 -21.42
N PHE A 170 8.88 -18.05 -21.19
CA PHE A 170 9.30 -18.38 -19.83
C PHE A 170 10.76 -18.81 -19.69
N PHE A 171 11.34 -18.51 -18.54
CA PHE A 171 12.60 -19.07 -18.08
C PHE A 171 12.35 -20.36 -17.30
N GLY A 172 12.98 -21.45 -17.73
CA GLY A 172 12.91 -22.74 -17.07
C GLY A 172 13.53 -22.72 -15.67
N VAL A 173 12.97 -23.50 -14.78
CA VAL A 173 13.39 -23.66 -13.38
C VAL A 173 14.40 -24.80 -13.29
N LEU A 174 15.51 -24.55 -12.60
CA LEU A 174 16.52 -25.57 -12.33
C LEU A 174 16.47 -26.02 -10.85
N PRO A 175 16.77 -27.29 -10.54
CA PRO A 175 17.03 -27.76 -9.18
C PRO A 175 18.18 -27.02 -8.50
N ASP A 176 18.41 -27.31 -7.22
CA ASP A 176 19.59 -26.83 -6.50
C ASP A 176 20.87 -27.33 -7.19
N TRP A 177 21.78 -26.41 -7.54
CA TRP A 177 23.00 -26.73 -8.29
C TRP A 177 23.99 -27.62 -7.53
N ARG A 178 23.85 -27.77 -6.20
CA ARG A 178 24.60 -28.76 -5.41
C ARG A 178 24.21 -30.19 -5.78
N ASP A 179 23.02 -30.38 -6.35
CA ASP A 179 22.61 -31.59 -7.03
C ASP A 179 22.91 -31.49 -8.55
N VAL A 180 24.21 -31.61 -8.87
CA VAL A 180 24.72 -31.45 -10.24
C VAL A 180 23.99 -32.36 -11.23
N ASN A 181 23.84 -33.66 -10.90
CA ASN A 181 23.21 -34.62 -11.79
C ASN A 181 21.71 -34.33 -12.01
N GLY A 182 20.99 -33.95 -10.95
CA GLY A 182 19.59 -33.53 -11.06
C GLY A 182 19.45 -32.29 -11.95
N THR A 183 20.35 -31.33 -11.79
CA THR A 183 20.38 -30.10 -12.58
C THR A 183 20.67 -30.36 -14.06
N LEU A 184 21.68 -31.17 -14.37
CA LEU A 184 22.01 -31.56 -15.75
C LEU A 184 20.84 -32.27 -16.44
N ALA A 185 20.15 -33.17 -15.73
CA ALA A 185 18.98 -33.88 -16.24
C ALA A 185 17.79 -32.95 -16.50
N GLU A 186 17.58 -31.92 -15.68
CA GLU A 186 16.52 -30.94 -15.91
C GLU A 186 16.86 -30.00 -17.08
N ILE A 187 18.13 -29.62 -17.26
CA ILE A 187 18.58 -28.87 -18.45
C ILE A 187 18.29 -29.68 -19.72
N ASP A 188 18.63 -30.98 -19.74
CA ASP A 188 18.30 -31.86 -20.87
C ASP A 188 16.79 -31.97 -21.10
N PHE A 189 16.00 -32.04 -20.04
CA PHE A 189 14.56 -32.02 -20.21
C PHE A 189 14.08 -30.73 -20.88
N LEU A 190 14.54 -29.56 -20.41
CA LEU A 190 14.14 -28.26 -20.94
C LEU A 190 14.54 -28.10 -22.42
N TYR A 191 15.78 -28.43 -22.79
CA TYR A 191 16.33 -28.17 -24.13
C TYR A 191 16.24 -29.33 -25.12
N LEU A 192 16.15 -30.59 -24.67
CA LEU A 192 16.00 -31.75 -25.57
C LEU A 192 14.57 -32.29 -25.62
N THR A 193 13.88 -32.33 -24.48
CA THR A 193 12.58 -33.01 -24.39
C THR A 193 11.41 -32.04 -24.56
N GLN A 194 11.37 -30.98 -23.75
CA GLN A 194 10.28 -30.01 -23.73
C GLN A 194 10.43 -29.00 -24.87
N LYS A 195 11.60 -28.37 -25.04
CA LYS A 195 11.93 -27.41 -26.11
C LYS A 195 10.99 -26.20 -26.17
N LEU A 196 10.56 -25.71 -25.02
CA LEU A 196 9.59 -24.60 -24.93
C LEU A 196 10.09 -23.38 -24.14
N CYS A 197 11.18 -23.51 -23.38
CA CYS A 197 11.71 -22.39 -22.59
C CYS A 197 12.53 -21.43 -23.46
N ASP A 198 12.53 -20.16 -23.08
CA ASP A 198 13.31 -19.09 -23.73
C ASP A 198 14.69 -18.88 -23.05
N GLY A 199 14.93 -19.61 -21.96
CA GLY A 199 16.16 -19.60 -21.16
C GLY A 199 15.94 -20.32 -19.83
N VAL A 200 16.81 -20.09 -18.84
CA VAL A 200 16.69 -20.65 -17.48
C VAL A 200 16.87 -19.60 -16.39
N THR A 201 16.17 -19.77 -15.27
CA THR A 201 16.38 -18.97 -14.06
C THR A 201 17.46 -19.62 -13.20
N VAL A 202 18.43 -18.81 -12.76
CA VAL A 202 19.55 -19.22 -11.90
C VAL A 202 19.60 -18.27 -10.71
N PHE A 203 19.87 -18.79 -9.51
CA PHE A 203 19.95 -17.95 -8.30
C PHE A 203 21.37 -17.51 -8.00
N THR A 204 21.52 -16.39 -7.29
CA THR A 204 22.84 -15.83 -6.95
C THR A 204 23.72 -16.79 -6.15
N THR A 205 23.09 -17.68 -5.37
CA THR A 205 23.74 -18.60 -4.43
C THR A 205 22.98 -19.92 -4.35
N TYR A 206 23.71 -21.00 -4.10
CA TYR A 206 23.16 -22.33 -3.78
C TYR A 206 23.85 -22.84 -2.51
N GLY A 207 23.14 -22.81 -1.38
CA GLY A 207 23.77 -22.97 -0.06
C GLY A 207 24.75 -21.84 0.25
N ASP A 208 25.99 -22.18 0.61
CA ASP A 208 27.09 -21.25 0.86
C ASP A 208 27.95 -20.95 -0.38
N MET A 209 27.53 -21.44 -1.57
CA MET A 209 28.31 -21.36 -2.80
C MET A 209 27.76 -20.32 -3.79
N LEU A 210 28.65 -19.47 -4.30
CA LEU A 210 28.38 -18.56 -5.42
C LEU A 210 28.58 -19.29 -6.77
N LEU A 211 28.07 -18.70 -7.84
CA LEU A 211 28.00 -19.32 -9.16
C LEU A 211 29.35 -19.65 -9.82
N GLY A 212 30.44 -18.99 -9.43
CA GLY A 212 31.80 -19.26 -9.90
C GLY A 212 32.45 -20.47 -9.24
N ASN A 213 31.77 -21.14 -8.31
CA ASN A 213 32.30 -22.33 -7.63
C ASN A 213 32.63 -23.45 -8.65
N PRO A 214 33.82 -24.09 -8.56
CA PRO A 214 34.22 -25.16 -9.48
C PRO A 214 33.24 -26.35 -9.55
N LEU A 215 32.47 -26.62 -8.49
CA LEU A 215 31.43 -27.64 -8.48
C LEU A 215 30.40 -27.44 -9.60
N PHE A 216 30.16 -26.19 -10.00
CA PHE A 216 29.14 -25.82 -10.97
C PHE A 216 29.66 -25.79 -12.42
N LEU A 217 30.96 -26.05 -12.66
CA LEU A 217 31.52 -26.09 -14.02
C LEU A 217 30.80 -27.04 -14.97
N PRO A 218 30.39 -28.27 -14.58
CA PRO A 218 29.62 -29.15 -15.47
C PRO A 218 28.27 -28.56 -15.87
N ILE A 219 27.61 -27.82 -14.97
CA ILE A 219 26.32 -27.17 -15.22
C ILE A 219 26.52 -26.04 -16.23
N TRP A 220 27.54 -25.20 -16.03
CA TRP A 220 27.91 -24.16 -16.98
C TRP A 220 28.24 -24.71 -18.37
N GLN A 221 29.00 -25.81 -18.45
CA GLN A 221 29.30 -26.48 -19.72
C GLN A 221 28.01 -26.95 -20.41
N LYS A 222 27.07 -27.54 -19.65
CA LYS A 222 25.80 -28.00 -20.21
C LYS A 222 24.95 -26.86 -20.76
N LEU A 223 24.91 -25.73 -20.05
CA LEU A 223 24.20 -24.53 -20.52
C LEU A 223 24.88 -23.92 -21.76
N GLN A 224 26.20 -23.95 -21.81
CA GLN A 224 26.99 -23.55 -22.97
C GLN A 224 26.71 -24.44 -24.20
N ASP A 225 26.60 -25.75 -24.03
CA ASP A 225 26.28 -26.68 -25.13
C ASP A 225 24.93 -26.34 -25.80
N TYR A 226 23.98 -25.82 -25.02
CA TYR A 226 22.69 -25.33 -25.51
C TYR A 226 22.66 -23.85 -25.85
N LYS A 227 23.78 -23.13 -25.66
CA LYS A 227 23.87 -21.67 -25.82
C LYS A 227 22.74 -20.97 -25.06
N ALA A 228 22.52 -21.38 -23.82
CA ALA A 228 21.37 -20.96 -23.04
C ALA A 228 21.39 -19.46 -22.70
N LEU A 229 20.21 -18.84 -22.69
CA LEU A 229 19.98 -17.56 -22.03
C LEU A 229 19.73 -17.79 -20.55
N ILE A 230 20.40 -17.02 -19.70
CA ILE A 230 20.36 -17.20 -18.24
C ILE A 230 19.84 -15.94 -17.59
N PHE A 231 18.77 -16.07 -16.79
CA PHE A 231 18.28 -15.03 -15.90
C PHE A 231 18.77 -15.26 -14.48
N ILE A 232 19.72 -14.44 -14.03
CA ILE A 232 20.27 -14.52 -12.67
C ILE A 232 19.39 -13.70 -11.74
N HIS A 233 18.61 -14.37 -10.91
CA HIS A 233 17.74 -13.74 -9.92
C HIS A 233 18.39 -13.77 -8.53
N PRO A 234 18.25 -12.70 -7.71
CA PRO A 234 18.74 -12.74 -6.33
C PRO A 234 18.06 -13.82 -5.49
N ASP A 235 18.81 -14.33 -4.53
CA ASP A 235 18.36 -15.20 -3.47
C ASP A 235 18.82 -14.65 -2.10
N SER A 236 18.33 -15.25 -1.02
CA SER A 236 18.65 -14.85 0.34
C SER A 236 20.16 -14.92 0.64
N LEU A 237 20.64 -13.90 1.37
CA LEU A 237 21.98 -13.91 1.96
C LEU A 237 21.92 -14.43 3.39
N TRP A 238 22.95 -15.18 3.77
CA TRP A 238 23.15 -15.57 5.16
C TRP A 238 23.79 -14.43 5.95
N VAL A 239 22.96 -13.49 6.40
CA VAL A 239 23.34 -12.30 7.17
C VAL A 239 22.61 -12.24 8.52
N GLY A 240 23.31 -11.74 9.55
CA GLY A 240 22.77 -11.56 10.90
C GLY A 240 22.99 -10.12 11.38
N PRO A 241 21.96 -9.40 11.86
CA PRO A 241 20.54 -9.80 11.93
C PRO A 241 19.86 -9.88 10.55
N LYS A 242 18.86 -10.77 10.41
CA LYS A 242 18.09 -10.97 9.15
C LYS A 242 17.30 -9.73 8.71
N PHE A 243 16.73 -8.99 9.68
CA PHE A 243 15.99 -7.75 9.40
C PHE A 243 16.84 -6.54 9.75
N ILE A 244 17.02 -5.62 8.79
CA ILE A 244 17.69 -4.34 9.07
C ILE A 244 16.73 -3.47 9.88
N ALA A 245 17.24 -2.90 10.98
CA ALA A 245 16.46 -2.10 11.94
C ALA A 245 15.21 -2.82 12.51
N GLY A 246 15.20 -4.16 12.52
CA GLY A 246 14.10 -4.96 13.07
C GLY A 246 12.83 -5.01 12.21
N GLY A 247 12.86 -4.53 10.96
CA GLY A 247 11.67 -4.55 10.09
C GLY A 247 11.91 -4.53 8.59
N LEU A 248 13.11 -4.18 8.10
CA LEU A 248 13.39 -4.17 6.67
C LEU A 248 13.83 -5.57 6.21
N PRO A 249 13.12 -6.22 5.27
CA PRO A 249 13.46 -7.57 4.80
C PRO A 249 14.57 -7.54 3.73
N GLN A 250 15.16 -8.70 3.47
CA GLN A 250 16.31 -8.87 2.57
C GLN A 250 16.13 -8.33 1.13
N PRO A 251 14.94 -8.39 0.50
CA PRO A 251 14.78 -7.89 -0.88
C PRO A 251 15.14 -6.40 -1.09
N ILE A 252 15.12 -5.59 -0.03
CA ILE A 252 15.33 -4.14 -0.13
C ILE A 252 16.82 -3.77 -0.26
N VAL A 253 17.70 -4.46 0.48
CA VAL A 253 19.13 -4.11 0.58
C VAL A 253 20.03 -5.30 0.23
N ASP A 254 19.69 -6.49 0.73
CA ASP A 254 20.56 -7.66 0.63
C ASP A 254 20.48 -8.34 -0.74
N PHE A 255 19.33 -8.32 -1.42
CA PHE A 255 19.20 -8.85 -2.79
C PHE A 255 20.10 -8.11 -3.81
N PRO A 256 20.08 -6.76 -3.88
CA PRO A 256 21.04 -6.01 -4.70
C PRO A 256 22.50 -6.37 -4.39
N LEU A 257 22.82 -6.58 -3.10
CA LEU A 257 24.14 -7.01 -2.65
C LEU A 257 24.47 -8.43 -3.11
N ALA A 258 23.52 -9.37 -3.02
CA ALA A 258 23.67 -10.76 -3.44
C ALA A 258 24.03 -10.84 -4.92
N THR A 259 23.25 -10.13 -5.74
CA THR A 259 23.48 -10.01 -7.17
C THR A 259 24.85 -9.42 -7.50
N THR A 260 25.26 -8.37 -6.77
CA THR A 260 26.59 -7.77 -6.92
C THR A 260 27.70 -8.75 -6.58
N ARG A 261 27.57 -9.50 -5.46
CA ARG A 261 28.55 -10.51 -5.05
C ARG A 261 28.71 -11.60 -6.10
N THR A 262 27.62 -12.09 -6.68
CA THR A 262 27.67 -13.11 -7.73
C THR A 262 28.30 -12.58 -9.01
N ALA A 263 28.00 -11.35 -9.42
CA ALA A 263 28.64 -10.74 -10.59
C ALA A 263 30.17 -10.61 -10.37
N VAL A 264 30.59 -10.13 -9.20
CA VAL A 264 32.02 -10.05 -8.84
C VAL A 264 32.67 -11.42 -8.83
N ASP A 265 32.02 -12.42 -8.24
CA ASP A 265 32.51 -13.79 -8.19
C ASP A 265 32.73 -14.38 -9.60
N LEU A 266 31.77 -14.24 -10.51
CA LEU A 266 31.90 -14.69 -11.89
C LEU A 266 33.04 -14.00 -12.66
N ILE A 267 33.26 -12.71 -12.41
CA ILE A 267 34.36 -11.93 -13.01
C ILE A 267 35.71 -12.39 -12.43
N MET A 268 35.82 -12.49 -11.10
CA MET A 268 37.07 -12.81 -10.40
C MET A 268 37.50 -14.26 -10.64
N THR A 269 36.56 -15.20 -10.66
CA THR A 269 36.81 -16.62 -10.95
C THR A 269 37.08 -16.87 -12.44
N LYS A 270 36.82 -15.88 -13.31
CA LYS A 270 36.85 -16.02 -14.77
C LYS A 270 36.05 -17.24 -15.23
N ALA A 271 34.89 -17.47 -14.61
CA ALA A 271 33.99 -18.55 -14.97
C ALA A 271 33.40 -18.32 -16.37
N LEU A 272 32.89 -17.11 -16.62
CA LEU A 272 32.19 -16.80 -17.88
C LEU A 272 33.07 -16.84 -19.14
N PRO A 273 34.33 -16.35 -19.16
CA PRO A 273 35.19 -16.44 -20.34
C PRO A 273 35.35 -17.86 -20.93
N LYS A 274 35.14 -18.91 -20.13
CA LYS A 274 35.16 -20.31 -20.59
C LYS A 274 33.92 -20.70 -21.40
N PHE A 275 32.86 -19.92 -21.31
CA PHE A 275 31.54 -20.16 -21.90
C PHE A 275 31.11 -18.92 -22.71
N PRO A 276 31.61 -18.74 -23.94
CA PRO A 276 31.36 -17.55 -24.75
C PRO A 276 29.94 -17.46 -25.35
N ASP A 277 29.21 -18.58 -25.47
CA ASP A 277 27.91 -18.63 -26.15
C ASP A 277 26.71 -18.40 -25.21
N ILE A 278 26.95 -18.34 -23.90
CA ILE A 278 25.92 -17.97 -22.91
C ILE A 278 25.85 -16.44 -22.74
N ASP A 279 24.63 -15.93 -22.62
CA ASP A 279 24.37 -14.56 -22.15
C ASP A 279 23.62 -14.60 -20.81
N ASN A 280 23.95 -13.65 -19.93
CA ASN A 280 23.39 -13.57 -18.58
C ASN A 280 22.65 -12.23 -18.40
N THR A 281 21.40 -12.29 -17.94
CA THR A 281 20.61 -11.12 -17.53
C THR A 281 20.62 -11.00 -16.01
N ILE A 282 20.74 -9.78 -15.49
CA ILE A 282 20.82 -9.47 -14.07
C ILE A 282 19.93 -8.26 -13.72
N PRO A 283 19.14 -8.28 -12.63
CA PRO A 283 18.44 -7.09 -12.14
C PRO A 283 19.42 -6.08 -11.53
N ARG A 284 19.40 -4.80 -11.95
CA ARG A 284 20.24 -3.79 -11.29
C ARG A 284 19.47 -3.10 -10.18
N ARG A 285 20.04 -3.05 -8.97
CA ARG A 285 19.61 -2.17 -7.86
C ARG A 285 20.85 -1.58 -7.16
N ARG A 286 20.73 -0.38 -6.58
CA ARG A 286 21.80 0.60 -6.28
C ARG A 286 23.15 0.08 -5.71
N HIS A 287 24.19 0.88 -6.01
CA HIS A 287 25.52 1.01 -5.39
C HIS A 287 26.53 -0.15 -5.53
N THR A 288 27.47 0.01 -6.47
CA THR A 288 28.91 -0.17 -6.17
C THR A 288 29.71 0.78 -7.07
N SER A 289 30.36 1.77 -6.45
CA SER A 289 31.53 2.41 -7.05
C SER A 289 32.63 1.35 -7.05
N PHE A 290 32.90 0.72 -8.19
CA PHE A 290 34.02 -0.18 -8.32
C PHE A 290 35.32 0.63 -8.34
N TYR A 291 35.94 0.79 -7.16
CA TYR A 291 37.40 0.93 -7.08
C TYR A 291 38.02 -0.47 -7.16
N CYS A 292 37.82 -1.18 -8.28
CA CYS A 292 38.65 -2.33 -8.62
C CYS A 292 39.53 -1.94 -9.81
N TYR A 293 40.82 -1.83 -9.53
CA TYR A 293 41.88 -1.83 -10.52
C TYR A 293 41.69 -3.03 -11.46
N MET A 294 41.31 -2.78 -12.72
CA MET A 294 41.72 -3.51 -13.94
C MET A 294 40.77 -3.15 -15.09
N ALA A 295 41.33 -2.76 -16.24
CA ALA A 295 40.57 -2.50 -17.48
C ALA A 295 39.68 -3.70 -17.89
N ASP A 296 40.06 -4.92 -17.48
CA ASP A 296 39.35 -6.17 -17.76
C ASP A 296 37.97 -6.26 -17.09
N ALA A 297 37.75 -5.61 -15.95
CA ALA A 297 36.47 -5.68 -15.24
C ALA A 297 35.33 -5.00 -16.02
N LYS A 298 35.62 -3.91 -16.75
CA LYS A 298 34.63 -3.25 -17.60
C LYS A 298 34.27 -4.09 -18.83
N ALA A 299 35.26 -4.77 -19.41
CA ALA A 299 35.04 -5.70 -20.52
C ALA A 299 34.18 -6.90 -20.08
N ASP A 300 34.46 -7.47 -18.90
CA ASP A 300 33.68 -8.57 -18.35
C ASP A 300 32.25 -8.14 -17.94
N LEU A 301 32.07 -6.91 -17.42
CA LEU A 301 30.75 -6.33 -17.15
C LEU A 301 29.89 -6.18 -18.42
N GLY A 302 30.52 -5.91 -19.56
CA GLY A 302 29.86 -5.84 -20.87
C GLY A 302 29.24 -7.17 -21.34
N ARG A 303 29.48 -8.28 -20.62
CA ARG A 303 28.86 -9.59 -20.89
C ARG A 303 27.49 -9.77 -20.25
N PHE A 304 27.10 -8.88 -19.34
CA PHE A 304 25.80 -8.94 -18.69
C PHE A 304 24.80 -8.00 -19.36
N TYR A 305 23.54 -8.44 -19.40
CA TYR A 305 22.39 -7.60 -19.67
C TYR A 305 21.74 -7.20 -18.35
N PHE A 306 21.16 -6.00 -18.28
CA PHE A 306 20.59 -5.42 -17.08
C PHE A 306 19.15 -4.98 -17.29
N ASP A 307 18.22 -5.50 -16.50
CA ASP A 307 16.88 -4.92 -16.44
C ASP A 307 16.82 -3.70 -15.48
N ILE A 308 15.78 -2.89 -15.63
CA ILE A 308 15.55 -1.68 -14.82
C ILE A 308 14.46 -1.84 -13.73
N ALA A 309 14.11 -3.08 -13.36
CA ALA A 309 13.05 -3.35 -12.38
C ALA A 309 13.36 -2.75 -11.00
N LEU A 310 12.46 -1.88 -10.52
CA LEU A 310 12.63 -1.05 -9.32
C LEU A 310 13.89 -0.15 -9.30
N SER A 311 14.43 0.20 -10.48
CA SER A 311 15.66 1.00 -10.60
C SER A 311 15.62 2.13 -11.64
N THR A 312 14.57 2.95 -11.60
CA THR A 312 14.33 3.97 -12.62
C THR A 312 14.62 5.41 -12.20
N SER A 313 15.24 5.64 -11.03
CA SER A 313 15.65 7.01 -10.66
C SER A 313 16.79 7.51 -11.55
N ALA A 314 16.86 8.82 -11.78
CA ALA A 314 17.89 9.43 -12.63
C ALA A 314 19.32 9.02 -12.22
N ALA A 315 19.60 8.94 -10.92
CA ALA A 315 20.89 8.51 -10.40
C ALA A 315 21.23 7.05 -10.76
N GLN A 316 20.25 6.14 -10.70
CA GLN A 316 20.42 4.74 -11.08
C GLN A 316 20.66 4.63 -12.59
N LEU A 317 19.83 5.27 -13.41
CA LEU A 317 19.91 5.19 -14.87
C LEU A 317 21.22 5.80 -15.40
N HIS A 318 21.62 6.95 -14.85
CA HIS A 318 22.92 7.55 -15.13
C HIS A 318 24.09 6.62 -14.80
N GLY A 319 24.12 6.07 -13.59
CA GLY A 319 25.18 5.14 -13.22
C GLY A 319 25.15 3.84 -14.01
N LEU A 320 24.02 3.46 -14.63
CA LEU A 320 23.94 2.27 -15.50
C LEU A 320 24.60 2.59 -16.84
N LEU A 321 24.23 3.73 -17.42
CA LEU A 321 24.76 4.23 -18.69
C LEU A 321 26.25 4.62 -18.63
N ASP A 322 26.79 4.88 -17.44
CA ASP A 322 28.23 5.09 -17.25
C ASP A 322 29.01 3.76 -17.25
N ALA A 323 28.35 2.66 -16.89
CA ALA A 323 28.97 1.35 -16.70
C ALA A 323 28.86 0.43 -17.93
N VAL A 324 27.71 0.45 -18.63
CA VAL A 324 27.42 -0.46 -19.75
C VAL A 324 26.80 0.27 -20.92
N ASP A 325 26.94 -0.31 -22.11
CA ASP A 325 26.32 0.19 -23.32
C ASP A 325 24.79 0.02 -23.26
N ALA A 326 24.07 0.97 -23.89
CA ALA A 326 22.62 1.02 -23.83
C ALA A 326 21.91 -0.15 -24.56
N ASP A 327 22.64 -0.94 -25.35
CA ASP A 327 22.17 -2.18 -25.97
C ASP A 327 22.09 -3.36 -24.98
N ARG A 328 22.72 -3.23 -23.82
CA ARG A 328 22.67 -4.21 -22.71
C ARG A 328 21.57 -3.93 -21.70
N ILE A 329 20.73 -2.93 -21.91
CA ILE A 329 19.68 -2.53 -20.97
C ILE A 329 18.32 -3.04 -21.44
N LEU A 330 17.56 -3.67 -20.53
CA LEU A 330 16.27 -4.30 -20.78
C LEU A 330 15.18 -3.69 -19.88
N PHE A 331 13.91 -3.93 -20.22
CA PHE A 331 12.79 -3.60 -19.35
C PHE A 331 12.41 -4.78 -18.44
N GLY A 332 11.99 -4.47 -17.21
CA GLY A 332 11.56 -5.41 -16.20
C GLY A 332 10.61 -4.76 -15.19
N SER A 333 9.54 -5.45 -14.76
CA SER A 333 8.59 -4.90 -13.77
C SER A 333 8.76 -5.45 -12.36
N ASP A 334 9.22 -6.69 -12.21
CA ASP A 334 9.25 -7.46 -10.95
C ASP A 334 7.84 -7.75 -10.38
N TYR A 335 6.79 -7.70 -11.20
CA TYR A 335 5.45 -8.13 -10.78
C TYR A 335 5.45 -9.62 -10.42
N PRO A 336 4.72 -10.08 -9.38
CA PRO A 336 3.85 -9.33 -8.47
C PRO A 336 4.55 -8.86 -7.17
N TYR A 337 5.86 -9.08 -7.04
CA TYR A 337 6.61 -8.70 -5.83
C TYR A 337 6.76 -7.19 -5.74
N ALA A 338 6.97 -6.55 -6.89
CA ALA A 338 6.64 -5.17 -7.14
C ALA A 338 5.11 -5.02 -7.23
N PRO A 339 4.47 -4.37 -6.26
CA PRO A 339 3.04 -4.08 -6.34
C PRO A 339 2.76 -3.04 -7.44
N ALA A 340 1.56 -3.06 -8.02
CA ALA A 340 1.20 -2.21 -9.17
C ALA A 340 1.56 -0.73 -9.00
N PHE A 341 1.31 -0.15 -7.81
CA PHE A 341 1.65 1.25 -7.52
C PHE A 341 3.16 1.55 -7.62
N ALA A 342 4.00 0.59 -7.23
CA ALA A 342 5.45 0.75 -7.29
C ALA A 342 5.89 0.74 -8.76
N ILE A 343 5.36 -0.21 -9.54
CA ILE A 343 5.59 -0.30 -10.99
C ILE A 343 5.19 1.02 -11.67
N ASP A 344 3.99 1.54 -11.39
CA ASP A 344 3.50 2.81 -11.93
C ASP A 344 4.41 3.99 -11.57
N ALA A 345 4.79 4.11 -10.29
CA ALA A 345 5.66 5.17 -9.82
C ALA A 345 7.05 5.13 -10.50
N LEU A 346 7.57 3.92 -10.74
CA LEU A 346 8.86 3.72 -11.38
C LEU A 346 8.79 3.98 -12.88
N LEU A 347 7.70 3.58 -13.54
CA LEU A 347 7.44 3.93 -14.93
C LEU A 347 7.31 5.44 -15.09
N LEU A 348 6.71 6.13 -14.12
CA LEU A 348 6.64 7.60 -14.12
C LEU A 348 8.03 8.23 -14.04
N GLN A 349 8.88 7.75 -13.13
CA GLN A 349 10.28 8.23 -13.02
C GLN A 349 11.09 7.95 -14.28
N TYR A 350 10.93 6.76 -14.87
CA TYR A 350 11.56 6.38 -16.12
C TYR A 350 11.09 7.27 -17.28
N ALA A 351 9.78 7.49 -17.43
CA ALA A 351 9.21 8.35 -18.46
C ALA A 351 9.70 9.80 -18.31
N GLN A 352 9.79 10.31 -17.08
CA GLN A 352 10.39 11.61 -16.80
C GLN A 352 11.86 11.68 -17.23
N PHE A 353 12.66 10.66 -16.89
CA PHE A 353 14.05 10.59 -17.31
C PHE A 353 14.18 10.57 -18.84
N VAL A 354 13.39 9.73 -19.52
CA VAL A 354 13.39 9.63 -20.99
C VAL A 354 13.01 10.96 -21.66
N ALA A 355 12.04 11.69 -21.09
CA ALA A 355 11.53 12.94 -21.64
C ALA A 355 12.45 14.14 -21.38
N MET A 356 13.08 14.19 -20.20
CA MET A 356 13.76 15.40 -19.70
C MET A 356 15.29 15.32 -19.74
N ASP A 357 15.84 14.12 -19.61
CA ASP A 357 17.28 13.94 -19.52
C ASP A 357 17.93 13.86 -20.91
N LYS A 358 19.11 14.47 -21.06
CA LYS A 358 19.90 14.43 -22.30
C LYS A 358 20.27 13.01 -22.74
N ARG A 359 20.37 12.06 -21.81
CA ARG A 359 20.65 10.64 -22.04
C ARG A 359 19.38 9.78 -22.15
N GLY A 360 18.21 10.36 -21.89
CA GLY A 360 16.91 9.70 -22.06
C GLY A 360 16.73 8.99 -23.40
N PRO A 361 17.15 9.57 -24.55
CA PRO A 361 17.07 8.91 -25.85
C PRO A 361 17.78 7.56 -25.97
N LEU A 362 18.80 7.28 -25.15
CA LEU A 362 19.57 6.02 -25.19
C LEU A 362 18.79 4.81 -24.68
N ILE A 363 17.79 5.06 -23.83
CA ILE A 363 16.99 4.01 -23.16
C ILE A 363 15.51 4.30 -23.33
N ARG A 364 15.08 4.70 -24.53
CA ARG A 364 13.65 4.80 -24.84
C ARG A 364 13.01 3.41 -24.84
N PRO A 365 11.69 3.30 -24.58
CA PRO A 365 11.03 2.00 -24.55
C PRO A 365 11.24 1.18 -25.84
N GLU A 366 11.26 1.81 -27.02
CA GLU A 366 11.50 1.12 -28.29
C GLU A 366 12.90 0.50 -28.34
N LYS A 367 13.90 1.18 -27.75
CA LYS A 367 15.27 0.69 -27.66
C LYS A 367 15.37 -0.47 -26.68
N LEU A 368 14.79 -0.36 -25.49
CA LEU A 368 14.75 -1.46 -24.51
C LEU A 368 14.05 -2.69 -25.08
N ARG A 369 12.91 -2.48 -25.77
CA ARG A 369 12.18 -3.54 -26.45
C ARG A 369 13.02 -4.20 -27.56
N ALA A 370 13.71 -3.41 -28.37
CA ALA A 370 14.58 -3.93 -29.43
C ALA A 370 15.74 -4.75 -28.85
N ASN A 371 16.33 -4.31 -27.73
CA ASN A 371 17.37 -5.06 -27.03
C ASN A 371 16.84 -6.41 -26.54
N SER A 372 15.67 -6.43 -25.87
CA SER A 372 15.06 -7.68 -25.40
C SER A 372 14.74 -8.65 -26.55
N LEU A 373 14.19 -8.16 -27.66
CA LEU A 373 13.94 -8.98 -28.84
C LEU A 373 15.23 -9.55 -29.43
N SER A 374 16.27 -8.72 -29.57
CA SER A 374 17.55 -9.15 -30.10
C SER A 374 18.16 -10.25 -29.23
N LEU A 375 18.09 -10.09 -27.91
CA LEU A 375 18.60 -11.06 -26.96
C LEU A 375 17.81 -12.38 -27.03
N LEU A 376 16.48 -12.31 -26.92
CA LEU A 376 15.63 -13.51 -26.98
C LEU A 376 15.79 -14.25 -28.31
N ASN A 377 15.84 -13.54 -29.44
CA ASN A 377 16.00 -14.14 -30.76
C ASN A 377 17.40 -14.75 -30.96
N LYS A 378 18.46 -14.23 -30.32
CA LYS A 378 19.80 -14.83 -30.34
C LYS A 378 19.79 -16.24 -29.72
N HIS A 379 18.96 -16.45 -28.71
CA HIS A 379 18.87 -17.70 -27.94
C HIS A 379 17.62 -18.53 -28.27
N ALA A 380 16.82 -18.09 -29.25
CA ALA A 380 15.57 -18.74 -29.61
C ALA A 380 15.83 -20.10 -30.26
N PHE A 381 15.33 -21.17 -29.63
CA PHE A 381 15.47 -22.53 -30.15
C PHE A 381 14.42 -22.87 -31.23
N MET A 382 13.17 -22.42 -31.06
CA MET A 382 12.04 -22.72 -31.96
C MET A 382 11.10 -21.52 -32.20
N ARG A 383 10.99 -20.59 -31.23
CA ARG A 383 10.06 -19.47 -31.28
C ARG A 383 10.83 -18.16 -31.48
N ALA A 384 10.85 -17.67 -32.72
CA ALA A 384 11.30 -16.31 -32.97
C ALA A 384 10.20 -15.32 -32.56
N PHE A 385 10.57 -14.30 -31.79
CA PHE A 385 9.69 -13.17 -31.52
C PHE A 385 9.77 -12.20 -32.72
N ASN A 386 8.63 -11.97 -33.38
CA ASN A 386 8.57 -11.11 -34.57
C ASN A 386 9.05 -9.69 -34.27
N THR A 387 9.91 -9.17 -35.14
CA THR A 387 10.42 -7.78 -35.08
C THR A 387 9.48 -6.76 -35.72
N GLN A 388 8.42 -7.20 -36.43
CA GLN A 388 7.56 -6.34 -37.26
C GLN A 388 6.15 -6.06 -36.71
N ASP A 389 5.76 -6.62 -35.55
CA ASP A 389 4.40 -6.43 -35.00
C ASP A 389 4.19 -5.10 -34.27
N GLY A 390 4.99 -4.07 -34.58
CA GLY A 390 4.74 -2.68 -34.16
C GLY A 390 3.49 -2.04 -34.78
N ASN A 391 2.78 -2.77 -35.65
CA ASN A 391 1.55 -2.34 -36.32
C ASN A 391 0.41 -3.38 -36.20
N SER A 392 0.45 -4.31 -35.25
CA SER A 392 -0.76 -5.06 -34.93
C SER A 392 -1.75 -4.07 -34.31
N ALA A 393 -2.80 -3.75 -35.08
CA ALA A 393 -3.92 -2.98 -34.63
C ALA A 393 -4.64 -3.75 -33.51
N LEU A 394 -4.10 -3.69 -32.29
CA LEU A 394 -4.97 -3.39 -31.16
C LEU A 394 -5.64 -2.09 -31.58
N SER A 395 -6.90 -2.18 -32.01
CA SER A 395 -7.76 -1.03 -32.27
C SER A 395 -7.36 0.02 -31.25
N ALA A 396 -6.95 1.21 -31.67
CA ALA A 396 -6.60 2.30 -30.77
C ALA A 396 -7.72 2.46 -29.76
N ARG A 397 -7.65 1.72 -28.64
CA ARG A 397 -8.49 1.89 -27.49
C ARG A 397 -7.86 3.11 -26.91
N SER A 398 -8.44 4.25 -27.28
CA SER A 398 -8.30 5.48 -26.53
C SER A 398 -8.15 5.08 -25.07
N TYR A 399 -7.01 5.44 -24.46
CA TYR A 399 -6.94 5.54 -23.02
C TYR A 399 -8.19 6.31 -22.59
N SER A 400 -9.18 5.57 -22.10
CA SER A 400 -10.39 6.13 -21.52
C SER A 400 -10.08 6.12 -20.04
N PRO A 401 -9.62 7.24 -19.46
CA PRO A 401 -9.75 7.39 -18.03
C PRO A 401 -11.23 7.15 -17.72
N ARG A 402 -11.52 6.36 -16.69
CA ARG A 402 -12.89 6.05 -16.26
C ARG A 402 -13.68 7.36 -16.24
N HIS A 403 -14.81 7.36 -16.93
CA HIS A 403 -15.74 8.48 -17.14
C HIS A 403 -15.42 9.74 -16.31
N ALA A 404 -14.72 10.69 -16.93
CA ALA A 404 -14.65 12.06 -16.44
C ALA A 404 -16.06 12.69 -16.55
N SER A 405 -16.90 12.41 -15.55
CA SER A 405 -17.99 13.32 -15.21
C SER A 405 -17.35 14.65 -14.83
N ASP A 406 -17.92 15.77 -15.30
CA ASP A 406 -17.38 17.14 -15.19
C ASP A 406 -16.67 17.41 -13.84
N GLN A 407 -15.34 17.29 -13.83
CA GLN A 407 -14.53 17.52 -12.64
C GLN A 407 -13.31 18.35 -13.00
N THR A 408 -13.11 19.43 -12.25
CA THR A 408 -12.01 20.37 -12.35
C THR A 408 -10.66 19.66 -12.21
N ALA A 409 -9.90 19.54 -13.30
CA ALA A 409 -8.53 19.03 -13.24
C ALA A 409 -7.65 19.93 -12.34
N VAL A 410 -6.64 19.34 -11.71
CA VAL A 410 -5.66 20.07 -10.90
C VAL A 410 -4.31 19.56 -11.38
N SER A 411 -3.48 20.47 -11.88
CA SER A 411 -2.10 20.15 -12.22
C SER A 411 -1.37 19.60 -10.98
N THR A 412 -0.61 18.54 -11.18
CA THR A 412 0.32 17.94 -10.21
C THR A 412 1.26 19.01 -9.64
N PRO A 413 1.34 19.23 -8.31
CA PRO A 413 2.32 20.15 -7.76
C PRO A 413 3.59 19.37 -7.37
N LEU A 414 4.69 19.68 -8.04
CA LEU A 414 6.01 19.60 -7.40
C LEU A 414 6.02 20.67 -6.30
N LEU A 415 5.87 20.25 -5.04
CA LEU A 415 5.80 21.14 -3.89
C LEU A 415 7.21 21.60 -3.47
N ASP A 416 7.81 22.47 -4.29
CA ASP A 416 8.93 23.33 -3.88
C ASP A 416 8.50 24.80 -3.84
N LEU A 417 9.22 25.59 -3.02
CA LEU A 417 8.90 26.94 -2.50
C LEU A 417 8.43 27.98 -3.56
N SER A 418 7.16 27.95 -3.97
CA SER A 418 6.53 28.99 -4.82
C SER A 418 5.11 29.36 -4.34
N LEU A 419 4.57 30.51 -4.78
CA LEU A 419 3.20 30.97 -4.46
C LEU A 419 2.09 30.00 -4.95
N GLU A 420 2.37 29.17 -5.95
CA GLU A 420 1.45 28.15 -6.45
C GLU A 420 1.23 27.02 -5.41
N ARG A 421 2.22 26.78 -4.53
CA ARG A 421 2.14 25.79 -3.44
C ARG A 421 1.08 26.15 -2.40
N THR A 422 1.03 27.40 -1.97
CA THR A 422 0.05 27.84 -0.95
C THR A 422 -1.38 27.67 -1.46
N ALA A 423 -1.63 27.96 -2.75
CA ALA A 423 -2.95 27.76 -3.35
C ALA A 423 -3.31 26.27 -3.48
N ALA A 424 -2.35 25.42 -3.89
CA ALA A 424 -2.56 23.97 -3.99
C ALA A 424 -2.82 23.33 -2.61
N GLU A 425 -2.02 23.67 -1.61
CA GLU A 425 -2.20 23.19 -0.23
C GLU A 425 -3.55 23.58 0.36
N SER A 426 -3.94 24.86 0.25
CA SER A 426 -5.26 25.31 0.69
C SER A 426 -6.40 24.56 -0.02
N LYS A 427 -6.24 24.26 -1.32
CA LYS A 427 -7.21 23.48 -2.10
C LYS A 427 -7.32 22.04 -1.60
N TYR A 428 -6.20 21.35 -1.40
CA TYR A 428 -6.21 19.96 -0.91
C TYR A 428 -6.74 19.85 0.52
N LEU A 429 -6.39 20.79 1.40
CA LEU A 429 -6.93 20.85 2.75
C LEU A 429 -8.44 21.12 2.75
N PHE A 430 -8.93 22.04 1.91
CA PHE A 430 -10.37 22.28 1.74
C PHE A 430 -11.11 21.02 1.28
N LEU A 431 -10.60 20.35 0.24
CA LEU A 431 -11.20 19.12 -0.27
C LEU A 431 -11.11 17.97 0.75
N TYR A 432 -10.01 17.89 1.50
CA TYR A 432 -9.84 16.91 2.57
C TYR A 432 -10.95 17.03 3.61
N TRP A 433 -11.18 18.23 4.15
CA TRP A 433 -12.27 18.44 5.12
C TRP A 433 -13.63 18.13 4.51
N ARG A 434 -13.86 18.54 3.26
CA ARG A 434 -15.09 18.24 2.51
C ARG A 434 -15.36 16.74 2.36
N PHE A 435 -14.34 15.94 2.10
CA PHE A 435 -14.47 14.48 1.93
C PHE A 435 -14.43 13.72 3.25
N LEU A 436 -13.73 14.23 4.27
CA LEU A 436 -13.62 13.58 5.57
C LEU A 436 -14.87 13.79 6.41
N LEU A 437 -15.35 15.03 6.54
CA LEU A 437 -16.36 15.43 7.51
C LEU A 437 -17.78 15.32 6.98
N PRO A 438 -18.79 15.26 7.87
CA PRO A 438 -20.18 15.22 7.45
C PRO A 438 -20.63 16.51 6.74
N ASN A 439 -21.77 16.44 6.07
CA ASN A 439 -22.46 17.55 5.41
C ASN A 439 -21.55 18.38 4.51
N ASN A 440 -20.72 17.72 3.69
CA ASN A 440 -19.77 18.35 2.77
C ASN A 440 -18.72 19.24 3.45
N GLY A 441 -18.19 18.83 4.60
CA GLY A 441 -17.10 19.55 5.28
C GLY A 441 -17.51 20.35 6.50
N GLN A 442 -18.70 20.12 7.03
CA GLN A 442 -19.17 20.84 8.22
C GLN A 442 -18.35 20.40 9.44
N LEU A 443 -17.69 21.38 10.07
CA LEU A 443 -16.93 21.15 11.30
C LEU A 443 -17.85 20.79 12.46
N PHE A 444 -17.35 19.94 13.35
CA PHE A 444 -18.03 19.63 14.60
C PHE A 444 -17.97 20.86 15.53
N PRO A 445 -19.12 21.30 16.09
CA PRO A 445 -19.10 22.35 17.10
C PRO A 445 -18.37 21.86 18.36
N LEU A 446 -17.85 22.80 19.17
CA LEU A 446 -17.18 22.46 20.43
C LEU A 446 -18.04 21.60 21.35
N GLN A 447 -19.37 21.78 21.34
CA GLN A 447 -20.30 20.97 22.14
C GLN A 447 -20.28 19.48 21.75
N ALA A 448 -19.95 19.14 20.50
CA ALA A 448 -19.88 17.76 20.05
C ALA A 448 -18.73 16.96 20.70
N THR A 449 -17.70 17.61 21.26
CA THR A 449 -16.61 16.93 21.98
C THR A 449 -17.09 16.29 23.29
N ARG A 450 -18.26 16.70 23.80
CA ARG A 450 -18.93 16.06 24.93
C ARG A 450 -19.41 14.65 24.61
N HIS A 451 -19.56 14.34 23.31
CA HIS A 451 -20.15 13.10 22.82
C HIS A 451 -19.21 12.28 21.92
N SER A 452 -18.19 12.89 21.32
CA SER A 452 -17.28 12.16 20.41
C SER A 452 -15.85 12.70 20.49
N THR A 453 -14.91 11.95 19.93
CA THR A 453 -13.47 12.26 19.89
C THR A 453 -13.12 13.20 18.73
N THR A 454 -13.93 14.21 18.48
CA THR A 454 -13.79 15.11 17.31
C THR A 454 -13.03 16.41 17.62
N GLY A 455 -12.60 16.62 18.88
CA GLY A 455 -11.92 17.85 19.30
C GLY A 455 -10.57 18.07 18.62
N TRP A 456 -9.87 16.99 18.24
CA TRP A 456 -8.61 17.06 17.50
C TRP A 456 -8.72 17.83 16.17
N ILE A 457 -9.90 17.88 15.54
CA ILE A 457 -10.12 18.52 14.23
C ILE A 457 -9.79 20.02 14.27
N GLN A 458 -10.11 20.70 15.37
CA GLN A 458 -9.78 22.12 15.52
C GLN A 458 -8.30 22.29 15.90
N ILE A 459 -7.80 21.42 16.76
CA ILE A 459 -6.41 21.45 17.24
C ILE A 459 -5.43 21.26 16.09
N VAL A 460 -5.68 20.30 15.20
CA VAL A 460 -4.77 19.99 14.10
C VAL A 460 -4.64 21.16 13.12
N GLN A 461 -5.72 21.92 12.91
CA GLN A 461 -5.70 23.09 12.03
C GLN A 461 -4.83 24.20 12.64
N TYR A 462 -4.93 24.42 13.95
CA TYR A 462 -4.09 25.37 14.67
C TYR A 462 -2.61 24.94 14.68
N LEU A 463 -2.34 23.67 15.02
CA LEU A 463 -0.97 23.16 15.09
C LEU A 463 -0.30 23.09 13.71
N ALA A 464 -1.03 22.78 12.64
CA ALA A 464 -0.50 22.74 11.29
C ALA A 464 0.00 24.10 10.77
N GLN A 465 -0.46 25.22 11.35
CA GLN A 465 0.06 26.55 11.01
C GLN A 465 1.43 26.82 11.62
N ASN A 466 1.75 26.16 12.73
CA ASN A 466 2.90 26.48 13.58
C ASN A 466 3.96 25.37 13.62
N ASP A 467 3.61 24.13 13.24
CA ASP A 467 4.51 22.98 13.28
C ASP A 467 4.60 22.24 11.94
N ALA A 468 5.85 22.00 11.50
CA ALA A 468 6.13 21.36 10.22
C ALA A 468 5.76 19.88 10.18
N GLY A 469 5.89 19.15 11.29
CA GLY A 469 5.51 17.74 11.41
C GLY A 469 4.01 17.56 11.29
N VAL A 470 3.24 18.38 12.02
CA VAL A 470 1.78 18.37 11.96
C VAL A 470 1.29 18.78 10.57
N ARG A 471 1.87 19.85 9.99
CA ARG A 471 1.52 20.30 8.64
C ARG A 471 1.75 19.23 7.58
N THR A 472 2.91 18.59 7.59
CA THR A 472 3.25 17.53 6.63
C THR A 472 2.41 16.28 6.85
N GLY A 473 2.14 15.89 8.09
CA GLY A 473 1.23 14.78 8.41
C GLY A 473 -0.20 15.06 7.95
N LEU A 474 -0.70 16.28 8.11
CA LEU A 474 -2.03 16.68 7.67
C LEU A 474 -2.12 16.71 6.14
N LEU A 475 -1.08 17.25 5.47
CA LEU A 475 -0.96 17.22 4.01
C LEU A 475 -0.91 15.79 3.46
N ALA A 476 -0.21 14.87 4.13
CA ALA A 476 -0.20 13.46 3.75
C ALA A 476 -1.62 12.88 3.75
N ASN A 477 -2.39 13.11 4.82
CA ASN A 477 -3.79 12.68 4.90
C ASN A 477 -4.67 13.34 3.82
N ALA A 478 -4.46 14.64 3.58
CA ALA A 478 -5.22 15.41 2.59
C ALA A 478 -4.99 14.90 1.17
N LEU A 479 -3.73 14.78 0.76
CA LEU A 479 -3.35 14.29 -0.56
C LEU A 479 -3.78 12.84 -0.76
N ALA A 480 -3.67 12.00 0.28
CA ALA A 480 -4.13 10.63 0.25
C ALA A 480 -5.62 10.53 -0.06
N LEU A 481 -6.46 11.14 0.80
CA LEU A 481 -7.90 11.04 0.68
C LEU A 481 -8.42 11.71 -0.60
N VAL A 482 -7.91 12.89 -0.93
CA VAL A 482 -8.31 13.59 -2.16
C VAL A 482 -7.84 12.84 -3.39
N GLY A 483 -6.59 12.34 -3.41
CA GLY A 483 -6.05 11.55 -4.51
C GLY A 483 -6.85 10.27 -4.74
N GLN A 484 -7.23 9.55 -3.69
CA GLN A 484 -8.14 8.41 -3.77
C GLN A 484 -9.52 8.80 -4.32
N LYS A 485 -10.17 9.82 -3.74
CA LYS A 485 -11.52 10.26 -4.17
C LYS A 485 -11.60 10.81 -5.58
N THR A 486 -10.49 11.33 -6.10
CA THR A 486 -10.38 11.86 -7.46
C THR A 486 -9.70 10.90 -8.43
N GLU A 487 -9.34 9.70 -7.97
CA GLU A 487 -8.61 8.68 -8.73
C GLU A 487 -7.27 9.19 -9.32
N GLN A 488 -6.62 10.14 -8.65
CA GLN A 488 -5.35 10.75 -9.08
C GLN A 488 -4.15 10.11 -8.37
N PHE A 489 -3.54 9.13 -9.03
CA PHE A 489 -2.43 8.36 -8.46
C PHE A 489 -1.19 9.19 -8.13
N SER A 490 -0.84 10.18 -8.97
CA SER A 490 0.29 11.08 -8.72
C SER A 490 0.14 11.89 -7.43
N VAL A 491 -1.09 12.23 -7.05
CA VAL A 491 -1.41 12.92 -5.79
C VAL A 491 -1.23 11.98 -4.60
N VAL A 492 -1.64 10.71 -4.74
CA VAL A 492 -1.44 9.67 -3.72
C VAL A 492 0.06 9.41 -3.50
N MET A 493 0.88 9.42 -4.55
CA MET A 493 2.34 9.29 -4.42
C MET A 493 2.97 10.46 -3.66
N GLU A 494 2.52 11.69 -3.91
CA GLU A 494 2.98 12.84 -3.14
C GLU A 494 2.52 12.77 -1.67
N ALA A 495 1.37 12.13 -1.41
CA ALA A 495 0.92 11.82 -0.06
C ALA A 495 1.92 10.92 0.69
N CYS A 496 2.47 9.89 0.04
CA CYS A 496 3.52 9.02 0.60
C CYS A 496 4.83 9.77 0.88
N ASN A 497 5.19 10.72 0.01
CA ASN A 497 6.33 11.61 0.22
C ASN A 497 6.12 12.49 1.47
N MET A 498 4.94 13.10 1.62
CA MET A 498 4.60 13.88 2.81
C MET A 498 4.58 13.03 4.09
N TYR A 499 4.04 11.82 4.02
CA TYR A 499 4.06 10.86 5.13
C TYR A 499 5.50 10.57 5.57
N THR A 500 6.40 10.29 4.62
CA THR A 500 7.82 10.00 4.91
C THR A 500 8.52 11.20 5.55
N LYS A 501 8.24 12.42 5.06
CA LYS A 501 8.77 13.66 5.67
C LYS A 501 8.25 13.88 7.09
N ALA A 502 6.96 13.64 7.33
CA ALA A 502 6.36 13.73 8.67
C ALA A 502 6.98 12.70 9.63
N LEU A 503 7.20 11.46 9.17
CA LEU A 503 7.86 10.41 9.94
C LEU A 503 9.31 10.78 10.30
N GLN A 504 10.08 11.31 9.34
CA GLN A 504 11.44 11.78 9.58
C GLN A 504 11.47 12.94 10.59
N THR A 505 10.55 13.89 10.44
CA THR A 505 10.42 15.04 11.35
C THR A 505 10.10 14.58 12.77
N LEU A 506 9.14 13.67 12.94
CA LEU A 506 8.81 13.07 14.23
C LEU A 506 10.03 12.34 14.81
N ALA A 507 10.71 11.50 14.03
CA ALA A 507 11.88 10.76 14.48
C ALA A 507 13.03 11.67 14.93
N GLN A 508 13.26 12.80 14.25
CA GLN A 508 14.24 13.81 14.65
C GLN A 508 13.83 14.52 15.94
N SER A 509 12.56 14.91 16.07
CA SER A 509 12.03 15.56 17.28
C SER A 509 12.18 14.69 18.53
N LEU A 510 12.14 13.36 18.38
CA LEU A 510 12.29 12.41 19.48
C LEU A 510 13.75 12.22 19.94
N ARG A 511 14.76 12.60 19.14
CA ARG A 511 16.19 12.42 19.49
C ARG A 511 16.73 13.49 20.45
N HIS A 512 16.05 14.63 20.56
CA HIS A 512 16.54 15.82 21.27
C HIS A 512 15.70 16.15 22.52
N ILE A 513 15.08 15.15 23.16
CA ILE A 513 14.20 15.37 24.31
C ILE A 513 15.02 15.85 25.52
N LYS A 514 14.87 17.12 25.89
CA LYS A 514 15.21 17.57 27.24
C LYS A 514 13.98 17.40 28.16
N PRO A 515 14.15 16.93 29.41
CA PRO A 515 13.04 16.75 30.36
C PRO A 515 12.23 18.03 30.63
N GLU A 516 12.86 19.19 30.46
CA GLU A 516 12.32 20.52 30.76
C GLU A 516 11.58 21.16 29.56
N GLU A 517 11.73 20.60 28.35
CA GLU A 517 11.08 21.06 27.10
C GLU A 517 9.79 20.27 26.80
N THR A 518 9.14 19.71 27.82
CA THR A 518 8.01 18.74 27.72
C THR A 518 6.66 19.36 27.34
N THR A 519 6.64 20.57 26.79
CA THR A 519 5.43 21.29 26.37
C THR A 519 5.15 21.15 24.87
N GLU A 520 4.94 19.94 24.31
CA GLU A 520 4.78 19.85 22.84
C GLU A 520 3.68 18.88 22.34
N ASP A 521 2.49 19.46 22.14
CA ASP A 521 1.32 18.89 21.46
C ASP A 521 1.55 18.48 19.98
N PRO A 522 2.49 19.08 19.22
CA PRO A 522 2.72 18.69 17.82
C PRO A 522 3.21 17.26 17.60
N ARG A 523 4.00 16.68 18.51
CA ARG A 523 4.55 15.32 18.34
C ARG A 523 3.45 14.26 18.45
N LEU A 524 2.60 14.42 19.46
CA LEU A 524 1.43 13.58 19.67
C LEU A 524 0.49 13.66 18.46
N MET A 525 0.22 14.88 17.98
CA MET A 525 -0.61 15.11 16.79
C MET A 525 0.03 14.54 15.51
N THR A 526 1.33 14.71 15.31
CA THR A 526 2.06 14.17 14.14
C THR A 526 1.96 12.65 14.13
N SER A 527 2.16 11.99 15.27
CA SER A 527 2.00 10.53 15.37
C SER A 527 0.56 10.08 15.12
N ALA A 528 -0.44 10.83 15.62
CA ALA A 528 -1.85 10.56 15.33
C ALA A 528 -2.18 10.70 13.83
N LEU A 529 -1.63 11.70 13.15
CA LEU A 529 -1.80 11.91 11.71
C LEU A 529 -1.12 10.80 10.88
N LEU A 530 0.04 10.32 11.31
CA LEU A 530 0.70 9.17 10.66
C LEU A 530 -0.15 7.90 10.79
N ALA A 531 -0.74 7.66 11.98
CA ALA A 531 -1.68 6.56 12.17
C ALA A 531 -2.93 6.70 11.29
N ALA A 532 -3.50 7.91 11.22
CA ALA A 532 -4.68 8.20 10.40
C ALA A 532 -4.40 8.02 8.89
N PHE A 533 -3.22 8.43 8.42
CA PHE A 533 -2.81 8.25 7.03
C PHE A 533 -2.85 6.78 6.65
N GLU A 534 -2.21 5.93 7.46
CA GLU A 534 -2.15 4.50 7.22
C GLU A 534 -3.55 3.87 7.25
N LEU A 535 -4.43 4.31 8.15
CA LEU A 535 -5.82 3.85 8.20
C LEU A 535 -6.61 4.20 6.92
N LEU A 536 -6.43 5.41 6.40
CA LEU A 536 -7.09 5.88 5.19
C LEU A 536 -6.59 5.17 3.93
N GLN A 537 -5.32 4.74 3.91
CA GLN A 537 -4.76 4.03 2.75
C GLN A 537 -5.38 2.66 2.51
N VAL A 538 -5.86 2.01 3.56
CA VAL A 538 -6.45 0.67 3.47
C VAL A 538 -7.94 0.73 3.13
N SER A 539 -8.60 1.85 3.43
CA SER A 539 -10.06 1.99 3.36
C SER A 539 -10.66 1.98 1.94
N ASP A 540 -9.88 1.76 0.87
CA ASP A 540 -10.38 1.79 -0.53
C ASP A 540 -10.25 0.44 -1.26
N GLY A 541 -10.17 -0.67 -0.52
CA GLY A 541 -10.12 -2.04 -1.09
C GLY A 541 -8.84 -2.36 -1.86
N ARG A 542 -7.86 -1.45 -1.85
CA ARG A 542 -6.49 -1.69 -2.30
C ARG A 542 -5.70 -2.19 -1.10
N GLN A 543 -5.06 -3.35 -1.24
CA GLN A 543 -4.23 -3.92 -0.18
C GLN A 543 -3.26 -2.87 0.37
N SER A 544 -3.18 -2.77 1.70
CA SER A 544 -2.20 -1.91 2.37
C SER A 544 -0.81 -2.20 1.83
N TRP A 545 -0.23 -1.24 1.10
CA TRP A 545 1.14 -1.32 0.61
C TRP A 545 2.19 -1.39 1.74
N LEU A 546 1.76 -1.09 2.97
CA LEU A 546 2.50 -1.19 4.22
C LEU A 546 2.03 -2.45 4.97
N HIS A 547 2.51 -3.62 4.58
CA HIS A 547 2.18 -4.86 5.29
C HIS A 547 2.92 -4.94 6.62
N GLY A 548 2.16 -5.02 7.73
CA GLY A 548 2.65 -5.25 9.09
C GLY A 548 2.21 -4.18 10.11
N MET A 549 0.96 -4.24 10.59
CA MET A 549 0.43 -3.51 11.78
C MET A 549 1.10 -2.15 12.10
N THR A 550 1.10 -1.20 11.15
CA THR A 550 1.88 0.03 11.30
C THR A 550 1.15 1.10 12.15
N TRP A 551 -0.17 1.22 12.05
CA TRP A 551 -0.92 2.27 12.75
C TRP A 551 -0.98 2.02 14.28
N LEU A 552 -0.87 0.76 14.67
CA LEU A 552 -0.73 0.33 16.06
C LEU A 552 0.63 0.73 16.64
N ARG A 553 1.69 0.76 15.83
CA ARG A 553 3.01 1.25 16.27
C ARG A 553 2.96 2.75 16.55
N HIS A 554 2.26 3.53 15.72
CA HIS A 554 2.00 4.94 16.02
C HIS A 554 1.16 5.09 17.28
N SER A 555 0.12 4.27 17.48
CA SER A 555 -0.67 4.27 18.73
C SER A 555 0.19 3.94 19.96
N ALA A 556 1.10 2.97 19.86
CA ALA A 556 2.06 2.65 20.91
C ALA A 556 3.03 3.81 21.18
N GLY A 557 3.50 4.49 20.12
CA GLY A 557 4.31 5.69 20.21
C GLY A 557 3.57 6.85 20.91
N GLN A 558 2.31 7.09 20.57
CA GLN A 558 1.46 8.08 21.24
C GLN A 558 1.32 7.77 22.73
N LYS A 559 1.06 6.50 23.09
CA LYS A 559 1.02 6.07 24.50
C LYS A 559 2.34 6.33 25.22
N ALA A 560 3.48 6.05 24.59
CA ALA A 560 4.80 6.33 25.16
C ALA A 560 5.04 7.83 25.36
N ILE A 561 4.65 8.68 24.40
CA ILE A 561 4.73 10.15 24.51
C ILE A 561 3.88 10.65 25.69
N ILE A 562 2.65 10.14 25.83
CA ILE A 562 1.76 10.50 26.94
C ILE A 562 2.36 10.10 28.28
N LEU A 563 2.85 8.87 28.40
CA LEU A 563 3.44 8.38 29.64
C LEU A 563 4.70 9.13 30.05
N ALA A 564 5.53 9.51 29.08
CA ALA A 564 6.75 10.27 29.34
C ALA A 564 6.48 11.67 29.92
N ARG A 565 5.36 12.30 29.55
CA ARG A 565 4.95 13.62 30.08
C ARG A 565 4.29 13.52 31.46
N GLY A 566 3.71 12.36 31.79
CA GLY A 566 2.99 12.14 33.05
C GLY A 566 1.63 12.85 33.11
N PRO A 567 0.76 12.48 34.06
CA PRO A 567 -0.62 12.96 34.12
C PRO A 567 -0.75 14.46 34.43
N GLU A 568 0.24 15.04 35.11
CA GLU A 568 0.30 16.48 35.45
C GLU A 568 0.35 17.37 34.20
N GLY A 569 1.00 16.91 33.13
CA GLY A 569 1.10 17.67 31.89
C GLY A 569 -0.18 17.76 31.06
N TYR A 570 -1.26 17.09 31.50
CA TYR A 570 -2.53 16.98 30.78
C TYR A 570 -3.71 17.63 31.52
N LYS A 571 -3.45 18.54 32.45
CA LYS A 571 -4.50 19.26 33.19
C LYS A 571 -5.32 20.19 32.30
N GLU A 572 -4.67 20.90 31.38
CA GLU A 572 -5.32 21.95 30.59
C GLU A 572 -4.74 22.09 29.18
N GLY A 573 -5.34 22.99 28.39
CA GLY A 573 -4.87 23.34 27.06
C GLY A 573 -5.09 22.25 26.00
N LEU A 574 -4.33 22.35 24.89
CA LEU A 574 -4.43 21.42 23.76
C LEU A 574 -4.01 20.01 24.15
N ALA A 575 -3.00 19.88 25.02
CA ALA A 575 -2.54 18.61 25.59
C ALA A 575 -3.70 17.83 26.21
N HIS A 576 -4.46 18.47 27.11
CA HIS A 576 -5.61 17.87 27.78
C HIS A 576 -6.62 17.32 26.76
N GLN A 577 -7.01 18.13 25.78
CA GLN A 577 -8.00 17.72 24.79
C GLN A 577 -7.49 16.56 23.91
N LEU A 578 -6.21 16.57 23.50
CA LEU A 578 -5.63 15.46 22.72
C LEU A 578 -5.55 14.17 23.53
N PHE A 579 -5.25 14.25 24.82
CA PHE A 579 -5.30 13.09 25.71
C PHE A 579 -6.74 12.59 25.92
N ALA A 580 -7.69 13.48 26.20
CA ALA A 580 -9.09 13.16 26.42
C ALA A 580 -9.74 12.50 25.18
N ASP A 581 -9.44 12.99 23.98
CA ASP A 581 -9.89 12.38 22.73
C ASP A 581 -9.14 11.09 22.40
N GLY A 582 -7.83 11.06 22.67
CA GLY A 582 -7.00 9.92 22.31
C GLY A 582 -7.23 8.66 23.14
N ARG A 583 -7.73 8.81 24.37
CA ARG A 583 -8.03 7.67 25.27
C ARG A 583 -8.92 6.60 24.61
N LEU A 584 -9.87 6.98 23.75
CA LEU A 584 -10.77 6.03 23.11
C LEU A 584 -10.06 5.12 22.11
N HIS A 585 -9.16 5.63 21.26
CA HIS A 585 -8.44 4.76 20.31
C HIS A 585 -7.26 4.04 20.96
N LEU A 586 -6.62 4.67 21.96
CA LEU A 586 -5.48 4.08 22.67
C LEU A 586 -5.86 2.86 23.53
N ILE A 587 -7.15 2.63 23.81
CA ILE A 587 -7.60 1.43 24.51
C ILE A 587 -7.73 0.21 23.60
N TYR A 588 -7.84 0.38 22.27
CA TYR A 588 -8.06 -0.75 21.36
C TYR A 588 -6.97 -1.82 21.45
N PRO A 589 -5.67 -1.45 21.47
CA PRO A 589 -4.61 -2.43 21.70
C PRO A 589 -4.75 -3.16 23.04
N ASN A 590 -5.15 -2.45 24.10
CA ASN A 590 -5.34 -3.04 25.43
C ASN A 590 -6.50 -4.06 25.48
N ILE A 591 -7.62 -3.78 24.80
CA ILE A 591 -8.73 -4.75 24.64
C ILE A 591 -8.26 -5.96 23.83
N HIS A 592 -7.54 -5.71 22.74
CA HIS A 592 -7.02 -6.77 21.86
C HIS A 592 -5.97 -7.66 22.54
N GLU A 593 -5.02 -7.08 23.28
CA GLU A 593 -4.00 -7.82 24.02
C GLU A 593 -4.55 -8.43 25.32
N ARG A 594 -5.76 -8.02 25.72
CA ARG A 594 -6.40 -8.41 26.99
C ARG A 594 -5.50 -8.06 28.17
N LYS A 595 -4.96 -6.84 28.12
CA LYS A 595 -4.07 -6.28 29.14
C LYS A 595 -4.66 -5.00 29.70
N ARG A 596 -4.66 -4.87 31.02
CA ARG A 596 -5.09 -3.66 31.73
C ARG A 596 -4.41 -2.41 31.19
N SER A 597 -5.18 -1.33 31.05
CA SER A 597 -4.65 -0.05 30.61
C SER A 597 -4.01 0.70 31.78
N VAL A 598 -2.84 1.28 31.55
CA VAL A 598 -2.20 2.21 32.50
C VAL A 598 -3.05 3.45 32.76
N PHE A 599 -3.87 3.84 31.79
CA PHE A 599 -4.81 4.97 31.94
C PHE A 599 -6.01 4.63 32.83
N ASN A 600 -6.13 3.38 33.29
CA ASN A 600 -7.14 2.95 34.26
C ASN A 600 -6.73 3.22 35.72
N THR A 601 -5.54 3.76 35.97
CA THR A 601 -5.05 4.05 37.33
C THR A 601 -5.69 5.33 37.91
N PRO A 602 -5.80 5.47 39.24
CA PRO A 602 -6.42 6.64 39.86
C PRO A 602 -5.77 7.96 39.45
N GLU A 603 -4.44 8.00 39.32
CA GLU A 603 -3.67 9.16 38.89
C GLU A 603 -4.10 9.60 37.49
N TRP A 604 -4.16 8.66 36.55
CA TRP A 604 -4.58 8.88 35.17
C TRP A 604 -6.09 8.98 34.96
N LYS A 605 -6.91 8.86 36.02
CA LYS A 605 -8.36 9.18 36.01
C LYS A 605 -8.72 10.46 36.77
N SER A 606 -7.80 11.03 37.55
CA SER A 606 -8.10 12.20 38.41
C SER A 606 -7.28 13.42 38.05
N ILE A 607 -5.96 13.30 37.95
CA ILE A 607 -5.04 14.43 37.80
C ILE A 607 -5.33 15.24 36.53
N PRO A 608 -5.45 14.65 35.32
CA PRO A 608 -5.79 15.40 34.10
C PRO A 608 -7.12 16.17 34.16
N TRP A 609 -8.04 15.82 35.06
CA TRP A 609 -9.37 16.47 35.21
C TRP A 609 -9.45 17.35 36.47
N SER A 610 -8.31 17.67 37.07
CA SER A 610 -8.26 18.52 38.28
C SER A 610 -8.66 19.97 38.01
N THR A 611 -8.53 20.45 36.76
CA THR A 611 -8.90 21.80 36.34
C THR A 611 -10.14 21.82 35.44
N LEU A 612 -10.29 20.84 34.55
CA LEU A 612 -11.42 20.69 33.64
C LEU A 612 -12.27 19.46 34.02
N PRO A 613 -13.59 19.61 34.27
CA PRO A 613 -14.45 18.49 34.64
C PRO A 613 -14.67 17.54 33.47
N LYS A 614 -14.91 16.27 33.79
CA LYS A 614 -15.25 15.24 32.79
C LYS A 614 -16.57 15.54 32.11
N ASN A 615 -16.62 15.26 30.82
CA ASN A 615 -17.86 15.22 30.05
C ASN A 615 -18.43 13.79 30.00
N PRO A 616 -19.69 13.60 29.54
CA PRO A 616 -20.29 12.27 29.42
C PRO A 616 -19.43 11.26 28.65
N LYS A 617 -18.77 11.70 27.57
CA LYS A 617 -17.78 10.89 26.84
C LYS A 617 -16.64 10.39 27.73
N ASP A 618 -16.05 11.27 28.54
CA ASP A 618 -14.89 10.94 29.36
C ASP A 618 -15.26 9.97 30.48
N GLU A 619 -16.43 10.15 31.09
CA GLU A 619 -16.99 9.22 32.08
C GLU A 619 -17.23 7.82 31.50
N LEU A 620 -17.80 7.72 30.29
CA LEU A 620 -17.99 6.43 29.64
C LEU A 620 -16.65 5.75 29.30
N VAL A 621 -15.67 6.52 28.83
CA VAL A 621 -14.33 6.00 28.53
C VAL A 621 -13.63 5.52 29.81
N ASP A 622 -13.85 6.16 30.96
CA ASP A 622 -13.34 5.68 32.26
C ASP A 622 -13.89 4.30 32.65
N ILE A 623 -15.16 4.04 32.30
CA ILE A 623 -15.80 2.73 32.51
C ILE A 623 -15.23 1.71 31.51
N LEU A 624 -15.10 2.10 30.24
CA LEU A 624 -14.51 1.25 29.19
C LEU A 624 -13.06 0.85 29.52
N LEU A 625 -12.29 1.72 30.18
CA LEU A 625 -10.92 1.45 30.65
C LEU A 625 -10.80 0.28 31.64
N GLU A 626 -11.89 -0.11 32.30
CA GLU A 626 -11.93 -1.30 33.17
C GLU A 626 -11.96 -2.62 32.37
N ILE A 627 -12.58 -2.61 31.18
CA ILE A 627 -12.85 -3.82 30.39
C ILE A 627 -11.59 -4.66 30.10
N PRO A 628 -10.45 -4.08 29.65
CA PRO A 628 -9.23 -4.86 29.46
C PRO A 628 -8.75 -5.58 30.73
N GLY A 629 -8.92 -4.95 31.90
CA GLY A 629 -8.56 -5.56 33.18
C GLY A 629 -9.50 -6.70 33.58
N LEU A 630 -10.79 -6.62 33.23
CA LEU A 630 -11.74 -7.72 33.43
C LEU A 630 -11.43 -8.90 32.48
N LEU A 631 -11.06 -8.61 31.24
CA LEU A 631 -10.65 -9.62 30.25
C LEU A 631 -9.35 -10.34 30.66
N GLU A 632 -8.40 -9.60 31.25
CA GLU A 632 -7.15 -10.14 31.79
C GLU A 632 -7.42 -11.05 33.00
N ASP A 633 -8.28 -10.61 33.92
CA ASP A 633 -8.64 -11.39 35.11
C ASP A 633 -9.44 -12.66 34.75
N LEU A 634 -10.27 -12.61 33.71
CA LEU A 634 -10.99 -13.79 33.18
C LEU A 634 -10.04 -14.90 32.69
N GLU A 635 -8.86 -14.53 32.17
CA GLU A 635 -7.86 -15.48 31.67
C GLU A 635 -6.82 -15.90 32.71
N ARG A 636 -6.90 -15.33 33.92
CA ARG A 636 -5.91 -15.56 34.97
C ARG A 636 -6.02 -17.00 35.50
N LYS A 637 -4.93 -17.77 35.38
CA LYS A 637 -4.81 -19.10 35.98
C LYS A 637 -4.51 -18.97 37.48
N PRO A 638 -5.24 -19.66 38.37
CA PRO A 638 -4.95 -19.67 39.80
C PRO A 638 -3.62 -20.37 40.07
N ALA A 639 -2.84 -19.90 41.05
CA ALA A 639 -1.59 -20.55 41.45
C ALA A 639 -1.83 -21.85 42.24
N HIS A 640 -2.98 -21.93 42.94
CA HIS A 640 -3.46 -23.10 43.68
C HIS A 640 -4.98 -23.21 43.51
N GLU A 641 -5.53 -24.43 43.47
CA GLU A 641 -6.97 -24.68 43.29
C GLU A 641 -7.85 -23.96 44.33
N THR A 642 -7.33 -23.76 45.55
CA THR A 642 -8.02 -23.04 46.64
C THR A 642 -8.23 -21.55 46.36
N GLN A 643 -7.48 -20.94 45.44
CA GLN A 643 -7.61 -19.52 45.08
C GLN A 643 -8.63 -19.26 43.97
N GLN A 644 -9.06 -20.30 43.24
CA GLN A 644 -9.93 -20.15 42.07
C GLN A 644 -11.29 -19.52 42.43
N GLY A 645 -11.90 -19.96 43.53
CA GLY A 645 -13.17 -19.40 44.01
C GLY A 645 -13.07 -17.93 44.41
N SER A 646 -11.97 -17.52 45.04
CA SER A 646 -11.73 -16.13 45.45
C SER A 646 -11.49 -15.21 44.25
N LEU A 647 -10.69 -15.65 43.26
CA LEU A 647 -10.46 -14.89 42.02
C LEU A 647 -11.75 -14.71 41.21
N TYR A 648 -12.57 -15.77 41.11
CA TYR A 648 -13.85 -15.70 40.42
C TYR A 648 -14.83 -14.75 41.12
N ALA A 649 -14.94 -14.80 42.45
CA ALA A 649 -15.78 -13.87 43.22
C ALA A 649 -15.33 -12.40 43.04
N GLN A 650 -14.02 -12.14 43.02
CA GLN A 650 -13.47 -10.80 42.76
C GLN A 650 -13.82 -10.31 41.34
N LEU A 651 -13.69 -11.18 40.33
CA LEU A 651 -14.09 -10.85 38.96
C LEU A 651 -15.58 -10.54 38.87
N GLN A 652 -16.43 -11.36 39.49
CA GLN A 652 -17.88 -11.14 39.51
C GLN A 652 -18.25 -9.80 40.17
N GLU A 653 -17.63 -9.46 41.30
CA GLU A 653 -17.89 -8.18 41.97
C GLU A 653 -17.42 -6.99 41.13
N ARG A 654 -16.24 -7.07 40.49
CA ARG A 654 -15.78 -6.01 39.58
C ARG A 654 -16.71 -5.86 38.36
N CYS A 655 -17.20 -6.97 37.81
CA CYS A 655 -18.20 -6.94 36.74
C CYS A 655 -19.50 -6.27 37.20
N ARG A 656 -19.98 -6.58 38.41
CA ARG A 656 -21.18 -5.97 39.01
C ARG A 656 -21.03 -4.47 39.18
N ILE A 657 -19.89 -4.00 39.71
CA ILE A 657 -19.59 -2.57 39.86
C ILE A 657 -19.53 -1.86 38.50
N CYS A 658 -18.94 -2.51 37.50
CA CYS A 658 -18.86 -1.98 36.14
C CYS A 658 -20.25 -1.86 35.49
N ASP A 659 -21.10 -2.88 35.63
CA ASP A 659 -22.49 -2.89 35.14
C ASP A 659 -23.33 -1.81 35.82
N GLU A 660 -23.22 -1.67 37.15
CA GLU A 660 -23.86 -0.59 37.90
C GLU A 660 -23.41 0.80 37.42
N SER A 661 -22.11 0.97 37.16
CA SER A 661 -21.55 2.22 36.62
C SER A 661 -22.11 2.55 35.24
N LEU A 662 -22.25 1.56 34.34
CA LEU A 662 -22.86 1.74 33.02
C LEU A 662 -24.34 2.13 33.11
N ARG A 663 -25.10 1.52 34.01
CA ARG A 663 -26.53 1.85 34.24
C ARG A 663 -26.70 3.25 34.81
N ASN A 664 -25.88 3.62 35.79
CA ASN A 664 -25.89 4.96 36.37
C ASN A 664 -25.52 6.01 35.33
N TRP A 665 -24.49 5.75 34.52
CA TRP A 665 -24.08 6.65 33.45
C TRP A 665 -25.19 6.83 32.40
N SER A 666 -25.80 5.74 31.92
CA SER A 666 -26.85 5.80 30.90
C SER A 666 -28.16 6.45 31.35
N THR A 667 -28.40 6.54 32.66
CA THR A 667 -29.57 7.21 33.24
C THR A 667 -29.29 8.63 33.75
N SER A 668 -28.03 9.09 33.68
CA SER A 668 -27.61 10.42 34.11
C SER A 668 -26.92 11.19 32.97
N SER A 669 -25.60 11.34 33.01
CA SER A 669 -24.82 12.14 32.07
C SER A 669 -24.89 11.62 30.62
N GLY A 670 -25.07 10.31 30.42
CA GLY A 670 -25.20 9.66 29.12
C GLY A 670 -26.62 9.59 28.55
N GLN A 671 -27.64 9.94 29.33
CA GLN A 671 -29.05 9.71 29.00
C GLN A 671 -29.44 10.29 27.64
N ALA A 672 -29.06 11.54 27.37
CA ALA A 672 -29.40 12.21 26.11
C ALA A 672 -28.83 11.45 24.88
N SER A 673 -27.58 10.98 24.94
CA SER A 673 -26.96 10.24 23.84
C SER A 673 -27.56 8.85 23.65
N VAL A 674 -27.88 8.15 24.75
CA VAL A 674 -28.50 6.82 24.69
C VAL A 674 -29.92 6.92 24.13
N SER A 675 -30.76 7.81 24.65
CA SER A 675 -32.13 7.99 24.15
C SER A 675 -32.15 8.44 22.69
N PHE A 676 -31.22 9.31 22.29
CA PHE A 676 -31.08 9.71 20.89
C PHE A 676 -30.73 8.52 19.98
N ALA A 677 -29.71 7.72 20.37
CA ALA A 677 -29.32 6.54 19.63
C ALA A 677 -30.46 5.49 19.57
N GLU A 678 -31.23 5.31 20.64
CA GLU A 678 -32.37 4.39 20.64
C GLU A 678 -33.49 4.85 19.71
N GLY A 679 -33.81 6.15 19.69
CA GLY A 679 -34.82 6.70 18.78
C GLY A 679 -34.46 6.54 17.31
N LEU A 680 -33.15 6.54 16.98
CA LEU A 680 -32.66 6.34 15.61
C LEU A 680 -32.79 4.89 15.14
N ILE A 681 -32.67 3.88 16.02
CA ILE A 681 -32.86 2.47 15.63
C ILE A 681 -34.32 2.20 15.21
N SER A 682 -35.27 2.92 15.82
CA SER A 682 -36.70 2.81 15.53
C SER A 682 -37.14 3.56 14.27
N THR A 683 -36.25 4.37 13.67
CA THR A 683 -36.57 5.26 12.54
C THR A 683 -35.76 4.86 11.29
N PRO A 684 -36.38 4.67 10.11
CA PRO A 684 -35.62 4.41 8.89
C PRO A 684 -34.63 5.53 8.59
N ALA A 685 -33.37 5.18 8.27
CA ALA A 685 -32.31 6.15 8.00
C ALA A 685 -32.64 7.15 6.88
N THR A 686 -33.57 6.82 5.97
CA THR A 686 -34.03 7.68 4.86
C THR A 686 -35.01 8.77 5.26
N GLN A 687 -35.60 8.73 6.46
CA GLN A 687 -36.63 9.66 6.91
C GLN A 687 -36.09 10.81 7.77
N VAL A 688 -34.82 10.78 8.17
CA VAL A 688 -34.21 11.84 8.98
C VAL A 688 -33.55 12.87 8.04
N SER A 689 -34.12 14.07 8.01
CA SER A 689 -33.59 15.24 7.27
C SER A 689 -32.35 15.83 7.97
N SER A 690 -31.66 16.78 7.31
CA SER A 690 -30.29 17.25 7.60
C SER A 690 -29.92 17.25 9.09
N LEU A 691 -29.05 16.32 9.48
CA LEU A 691 -28.57 16.17 10.85
C LEU A 691 -27.32 17.01 11.08
N SER A 692 -27.20 17.60 12.27
CA SER A 692 -25.99 18.31 12.65
C SER A 692 -24.84 17.32 12.93
N PRO A 693 -23.57 17.76 12.82
CA PRO A 693 -22.41 16.98 13.30
C PRO A 693 -22.55 16.53 14.76
N GLU A 694 -23.19 17.33 15.61
CA GLU A 694 -23.46 16.97 17.01
C GLU A 694 -24.36 15.74 17.14
N ASN A 695 -25.40 15.61 16.30
CA ASN A 695 -26.26 14.43 16.28
C ASN A 695 -25.47 13.15 15.96
N PHE A 696 -24.54 13.22 14.99
CA PHE A 696 -23.65 12.10 14.70
C PHE A 696 -22.73 11.76 15.88
N ALA A 697 -22.24 12.77 16.61
CA ALA A 697 -21.44 12.57 17.82
C ALA A 697 -22.24 11.90 18.94
N MET A 698 -23.49 12.31 19.18
CA MET A 698 -24.38 11.69 20.16
C MET A 698 -24.69 10.22 19.82
N ALA A 699 -25.00 9.93 18.55
CA ALA A 699 -25.23 8.57 18.09
C ALA A 699 -23.97 7.69 18.25
N HIS A 700 -22.78 8.26 18.00
CA HIS A 700 -21.52 7.55 18.22
C HIS A 700 -21.32 7.18 19.68
N LEU A 701 -21.59 8.10 20.63
CA LEU A 701 -21.49 7.80 22.05
C LEU A 701 -22.42 6.66 22.49
N GLY A 702 -23.65 6.63 21.96
CA GLY A 702 -24.60 5.54 22.19
C GLY A 702 -24.07 4.19 21.70
N MET A 703 -23.39 4.16 20.54
CA MET A 703 -22.75 2.93 20.06
C MET A 703 -21.57 2.50 20.93
N ILE A 704 -20.74 3.44 21.42
CA ILE A 704 -19.65 3.11 22.35
C ILE A 704 -20.20 2.54 23.65
N TYR A 705 -21.32 3.06 24.14
CA TYR A 705 -22.02 2.52 25.30
C TYR A 705 -22.45 1.06 25.06
N TRP A 706 -23.15 0.77 23.95
CA TRP A 706 -23.55 -0.60 23.63
C TRP A 706 -22.35 -1.54 23.40
N ALA A 707 -21.27 -1.05 22.79
CA ALA A 707 -20.04 -1.82 22.62
C ALA A 707 -19.42 -2.19 23.99
N THR A 708 -19.41 -1.24 24.93
CA THR A 708 -18.91 -1.44 26.30
C THR A 708 -19.79 -2.44 27.06
N CYS A 709 -21.12 -2.30 26.98
CA CYS A 709 -22.06 -3.27 27.56
C CYS A 709 -21.85 -4.67 26.95
N SER A 710 -21.73 -4.79 25.64
CA SER A 710 -21.51 -6.07 24.98
C SER A 710 -20.22 -6.74 25.47
N LEU A 711 -19.11 -6.00 25.56
CA LEU A 711 -17.86 -6.53 26.09
C LEU A 711 -17.99 -6.99 27.55
N LEU A 712 -18.70 -6.22 28.40
CA LEU A 712 -18.91 -6.57 29.80
C LEU A 712 -19.77 -7.82 29.97
N HIS A 713 -20.94 -7.87 29.32
CA HIS A 713 -21.85 -9.02 29.40
C HIS A 713 -21.19 -10.31 28.89
N ARG A 714 -20.26 -10.19 27.93
CA ARG A 714 -19.43 -11.32 27.51
C ARG A 714 -18.49 -11.82 28.60
N VAL A 715 -17.88 -10.93 29.39
CA VAL A 715 -17.09 -11.35 30.57
C VAL A 715 -17.97 -12.05 31.60
N MET A 716 -19.23 -11.62 31.73
CA MET A 716 -20.23 -12.20 32.63
C MET A 716 -20.88 -13.50 32.10
N ALA A 717 -20.47 -13.99 30.91
CA ALA A 717 -21.09 -15.13 30.22
C ALA A 717 -22.59 -14.96 29.94
N ASP A 718 -23.06 -13.72 29.74
CA ASP A 718 -24.43 -13.37 29.40
C ASP A 718 -24.55 -13.02 27.91
N ASP A 719 -24.51 -14.06 27.08
CA ASP A 719 -24.55 -13.93 25.62
C ASP A 719 -25.88 -13.34 25.10
N THR A 720 -26.96 -13.44 25.89
CA THR A 720 -28.27 -12.88 25.51
C THR A 720 -28.21 -11.36 25.47
N ASN A 721 -27.75 -10.73 26.56
CA ASN A 721 -27.61 -9.28 26.60
C ASN A 721 -26.46 -8.80 25.71
N ALA A 722 -25.34 -9.53 25.64
CA ALA A 722 -24.26 -9.20 24.71
C ALA A 722 -24.75 -9.17 23.25
N GLY A 723 -25.54 -10.17 22.84
CA GLY A 723 -26.16 -10.26 21.53
C GLY A 723 -27.18 -9.14 21.26
N LEU A 724 -27.97 -8.74 22.27
CA LEU A 724 -28.89 -7.61 22.17
C LEU A 724 -28.15 -6.30 21.83
N TYR A 725 -27.06 -5.99 22.54
CA TYR A 725 -26.25 -4.81 22.27
C TYR A 725 -25.55 -4.88 20.91
N CYS A 726 -25.02 -6.05 20.52
CA CYS A 726 -24.50 -6.27 19.18
C CYS A 726 -25.54 -5.97 18.09
N ARG A 727 -26.79 -6.38 18.31
CA ARG A 727 -27.89 -6.10 17.38
C ARG A 727 -28.16 -4.60 17.29
N LYS A 728 -28.19 -3.87 18.42
CA LYS A 728 -28.35 -2.42 18.43
C LYS A 728 -27.24 -1.71 17.64
N ILE A 729 -25.98 -2.14 17.81
CA ILE A 729 -24.83 -1.61 17.04
C ILE A 729 -25.06 -1.81 15.55
N LEU A 730 -25.37 -3.03 15.10
CA LEU A 730 -25.56 -3.30 13.67
C LEU A 730 -26.74 -2.53 13.07
N LEU A 731 -27.84 -2.35 13.81
CA LEU A 731 -28.97 -1.55 13.35
C LEU A 731 -28.63 -0.06 13.22
N MET A 732 -27.61 0.42 13.94
CA MET A 732 -27.12 1.79 13.85
C MET A 732 -26.16 2.01 12.68
N VAL A 733 -25.48 0.97 12.17
CA VAL A 733 -24.47 1.15 11.10
C VAL A 733 -25.03 1.85 9.85
N PRO A 734 -26.25 1.52 9.33
CA PRO A 734 -26.83 2.22 8.18
C PRO A 734 -26.97 3.73 8.36
N PHE A 735 -27.16 4.21 9.59
CA PHE A 735 -27.21 5.64 9.90
C PHE A 735 -25.88 6.34 9.59
N PHE A 736 -24.74 5.68 9.82
CA PHE A 736 -23.41 6.22 9.52
C PHE A 736 -22.93 5.92 8.09
N GLN A 737 -23.55 4.97 7.40
CA GLN A 737 -23.24 4.67 5.99
C GLN A 737 -23.83 5.69 5.00
N ARG A 738 -24.56 6.69 5.49
CA ARG A 738 -25.16 7.73 4.66
C ARG A 738 -24.10 8.49 3.83
N PRO A 739 -24.47 8.96 2.62
CA PRO A 739 -23.54 9.70 1.76
C PRO A 739 -23.01 10.99 2.39
N ASP A 740 -23.82 11.64 3.22
CA ASP A 740 -23.51 12.90 3.91
C ASP A 740 -22.55 12.75 5.09
N MET A 741 -22.15 11.53 5.49
CA MET A 741 -21.29 11.32 6.66
C MET A 741 -19.78 11.57 6.40
N GLY A 742 -19.33 11.58 5.13
CA GLY A 742 -17.90 11.68 4.79
C GLY A 742 -17.08 10.44 5.15
N ALA A 743 -15.75 10.47 5.03
CA ALA A 743 -14.86 9.35 5.35
C ALA A 743 -14.67 9.12 6.86
N ILE A 744 -15.04 10.09 7.70
CA ILE A 744 -14.90 10.00 9.17
C ILE A 744 -15.79 8.90 9.77
N PHE A 745 -16.78 8.36 9.03
CA PHE A 745 -17.65 7.27 9.48
C PHE A 745 -16.86 6.06 10.02
N ILE A 746 -15.68 5.74 9.46
CA ILE A 746 -14.82 4.63 9.93
C ILE A 746 -14.42 4.82 11.39
N ASN A 747 -14.14 6.07 11.81
CA ASN A 747 -13.80 6.37 13.21
C ASN A 747 -14.98 6.11 14.15
N PHE A 748 -16.22 6.18 13.65
CA PHE A 748 -17.41 5.99 14.48
C PHE A 748 -17.87 4.52 14.52
N VAL A 749 -17.80 3.82 13.39
CA VAL A 749 -18.32 2.43 13.30
C VAL A 749 -17.25 1.37 13.49
N GLY A 750 -15.97 1.69 13.27
CA GLY A 750 -14.88 0.71 13.23
C GLY A 750 -14.73 -0.08 14.54
N PHE A 751 -14.65 0.59 15.69
CA PHE A 751 -14.55 -0.14 16.97
C PHE A 751 -15.84 -0.87 17.35
N PRO A 752 -17.04 -0.23 17.35
CA PRO A 752 -18.28 -0.92 17.70
C PRO A 752 -18.54 -2.17 16.86
N VAL A 753 -18.33 -2.11 15.54
CA VAL A 753 -18.55 -3.28 14.67
C VAL A 753 -17.46 -4.35 14.89
N SER A 754 -16.24 -3.98 15.29
CA SER A 754 -15.21 -4.97 15.67
C SER A 754 -15.63 -5.83 16.86
N VAL A 755 -16.32 -5.24 17.85
CA VAL A 755 -16.88 -5.95 19.01
C VAL A 755 -17.92 -6.98 18.55
N VAL A 756 -18.75 -6.61 17.57
CA VAL A 756 -19.76 -7.51 16.99
C VAL A 756 -19.12 -8.66 16.21
N VAL A 757 -18.12 -8.38 15.37
CA VAL A 757 -17.35 -9.42 14.65
C VAL A 757 -16.76 -10.42 15.65
N SER A 758 -16.13 -9.90 16.71
CA SER A 758 -15.51 -10.71 17.75
C SER A 758 -16.52 -11.54 18.57
N PHE A 759 -17.75 -11.05 18.72
CA PHE A 759 -18.86 -11.80 19.32
C PHE A 759 -19.31 -12.93 18.39
N ILE A 760 -19.65 -12.61 17.13
CA ILE A 760 -20.15 -13.58 16.14
C ILE A 760 -19.16 -14.71 15.89
N ALA A 761 -17.86 -14.40 15.80
CA ALA A 761 -16.82 -15.37 15.53
C ALA A 761 -16.69 -16.47 16.61
N ARG A 762 -17.22 -16.23 17.81
CA ARG A 762 -17.25 -17.21 18.91
C ARG A 762 -18.54 -18.04 18.94
N GLN A 763 -19.55 -17.70 18.14
CA GLN A 763 -20.91 -18.25 18.19
C GLN A 763 -21.22 -19.18 16.99
N GLU A 764 -20.23 -19.93 16.49
CA GLU A 764 -20.27 -20.58 15.16
C GLU A 764 -21.43 -21.58 14.95
N SER A 765 -21.98 -22.17 16.03
CA SER A 765 -23.00 -23.22 15.99
C SER A 765 -24.34 -22.84 16.61
N HIS A 766 -24.53 -21.59 17.04
CA HIS A 766 -25.73 -21.17 17.77
C HIS A 766 -26.76 -20.50 16.85
N ALA A 767 -27.84 -21.22 16.51
CA ALA A 767 -28.92 -20.75 15.63
C ALA A 767 -29.57 -19.42 16.10
N ALA A 768 -29.50 -19.13 17.40
CA ALA A 768 -30.05 -17.92 18.01
C ALA A 768 -29.45 -16.61 17.47
N PHE A 769 -28.26 -16.65 16.85
CA PHE A 769 -27.54 -15.45 16.39
C PHE A 769 -27.39 -15.37 14.85
N GLU A 770 -28.08 -16.21 14.08
CA GLU A 770 -28.05 -16.15 12.61
C GLU A 770 -28.54 -14.80 12.06
N ALA A 771 -29.57 -14.21 12.67
CA ALA A 771 -30.05 -12.88 12.29
C ALA A 771 -28.98 -11.77 12.43
N LEU A 772 -28.05 -11.90 13.38
CA LEU A 772 -26.92 -10.96 13.52
C LEU A 772 -25.89 -11.16 12.40
N LYS A 773 -25.61 -12.41 12.03
CA LYS A 773 -24.72 -12.74 10.91
C LYS A 773 -25.27 -12.19 9.60
N GLU A 774 -26.56 -12.35 9.35
CA GLU A 774 -27.23 -11.80 8.15
C GLU A 774 -27.16 -10.27 8.11
N LEU A 775 -27.36 -9.60 9.25
CA LEU A 775 -27.30 -8.14 9.31
C LEU A 775 -25.88 -7.61 9.07
N LEU A 776 -24.87 -8.25 9.69
CA LEU A 776 -23.46 -7.93 9.46
C LEU A 776 -23.07 -8.16 7.99
N TYR A 777 -23.54 -9.25 7.40
CA TYR A 777 -23.32 -9.56 6.00
C TYR A 777 -23.90 -8.47 5.08
N LYS A 778 -25.14 -8.03 5.32
CA LYS A 778 -25.76 -6.93 4.56
C LYS A 778 -24.94 -5.64 4.65
N ILE A 779 -24.45 -5.30 5.84
CA ILE A 779 -23.60 -4.11 6.07
C ILE A 779 -22.30 -4.19 5.26
N PHE A 780 -21.63 -5.34 5.26
CA PHE A 780 -20.41 -5.51 4.48
C PHE A 780 -20.71 -5.51 2.98
N MET A 781 -21.77 -6.16 2.52
CA MET A 781 -22.10 -6.25 1.09
C MET A 781 -22.61 -4.94 0.49
N ASP A 782 -22.82 -3.89 1.27
CA ASP A 782 -23.03 -2.55 0.75
C ASP A 782 -21.85 -2.13 -0.15
N PRO A 783 -22.11 -1.82 -1.45
CA PRO A 783 -21.05 -1.59 -2.42
C PRO A 783 -20.26 -0.30 -2.18
N ASN A 784 -20.82 0.65 -1.42
CA ASN A 784 -20.22 1.98 -1.21
C ASN A 784 -19.36 2.01 0.06
N ARG A 785 -19.96 1.76 1.23
CA ARG A 785 -19.32 1.89 2.54
C ARG A 785 -18.94 0.55 3.15
N GLY A 786 -19.64 -0.52 2.76
CA GLY A 786 -19.33 -1.87 3.22
C GLY A 786 -17.96 -2.37 2.75
N SER A 787 -17.57 -2.03 1.53
CA SER A 787 -16.22 -2.27 0.99
C SER A 787 -15.13 -1.56 1.79
N GLN A 788 -15.33 -0.28 2.12
CA GLN A 788 -14.38 0.52 2.91
C GLN A 788 -14.22 -0.06 4.33
N LEU A 789 -15.32 -0.50 4.93
CA LEU A 789 -15.31 -1.11 6.26
C LEU A 789 -14.62 -2.48 6.28
N ARG A 790 -14.82 -3.32 5.25
CA ARG A 790 -14.06 -4.58 5.10
C ARG A 790 -12.57 -4.31 4.97
N ALA A 791 -12.20 -3.36 4.12
CA ALA A 791 -10.81 -3.04 3.89
C ALA A 791 -10.13 -2.52 5.17
N PHE A 792 -10.80 -1.64 5.94
CA PHE A 792 -10.36 -1.28 7.30
C PHE A 792 -10.07 -2.52 8.17
N TYR A 793 -10.98 -3.51 8.18
CA TYR A 793 -10.81 -4.73 8.98
C TYR A 793 -9.74 -5.70 8.49
N GLU A 794 -9.19 -5.54 7.28
CA GLU A 794 -7.99 -6.27 6.86
C GLU A 794 -6.75 -5.84 7.67
N THR A 795 -6.74 -4.62 8.21
CA THR A 795 -5.66 -4.15 9.11
C THR A 795 -5.94 -4.40 10.58
N TRP A 796 -7.14 -4.84 10.91
CA TRP A 796 -7.53 -5.05 12.29
C TRP A 796 -6.83 -6.31 12.82
N PRO A 797 -6.17 -6.25 13.97
CA PRO A 797 -5.50 -7.42 14.53
C PRO A 797 -6.56 -8.37 15.06
N TRP A 798 -6.98 -9.36 14.27
CA TRP A 798 -7.91 -10.37 14.75
C TRP A 798 -7.18 -11.39 15.62
N GLN A 799 -7.80 -11.82 16.72
CA GLN A 799 -7.23 -12.83 17.62
C GLN A 799 -7.36 -14.24 17.06
N SER A 800 -8.25 -14.44 16.08
CA SER A 800 -8.54 -15.76 15.52
C SER A 800 -8.76 -15.73 14.00
N THR A 801 -8.48 -16.89 13.38
CA THR A 801 -8.84 -17.16 11.99
C THR A 801 -10.35 -17.10 11.75
N ASN A 802 -11.16 -17.37 12.78
CA ASN A 802 -12.62 -17.28 12.72
C ASN A 802 -13.10 -15.82 12.60
N GLU A 803 -12.55 -14.90 13.37
CA GLU A 803 -12.83 -13.46 13.22
C GLU A 803 -12.45 -12.97 11.81
N THR A 804 -11.28 -13.40 11.32
CA THR A 804 -10.85 -13.12 9.95
C THR A 804 -11.84 -13.68 8.92
N ARG A 805 -12.35 -14.91 9.14
CA ARG A 805 -13.34 -15.56 8.26
C ARG A 805 -14.68 -14.83 8.23
N VAL A 806 -15.16 -14.32 9.37
CA VAL A 806 -16.41 -13.55 9.47
C VAL A 806 -16.32 -12.27 8.63
N VAL A 807 -15.15 -11.61 8.59
CA VAL A 807 -14.90 -10.41 7.78
C VAL A 807 -14.70 -10.76 6.29
N MET A 808 -13.86 -11.77 6.01
CA MET A 808 -13.41 -12.11 4.65
C MET A 808 -14.40 -12.99 3.87
N ASN A 809 -15.47 -13.47 4.51
CA ASN A 809 -16.54 -14.21 3.87
C ASN A 809 -16.07 -15.43 3.05
N LYS A 810 -15.10 -16.22 3.59
CA LYS A 810 -14.59 -17.45 2.96
C LYS A 810 -15.47 -18.69 3.14
N THR A 811 -16.77 -18.54 3.40
CA THR A 811 -17.68 -19.68 3.48
C THR A 811 -18.83 -19.52 2.49
N LYS A 812 -18.66 -20.14 1.31
CA LYS A 812 -19.75 -20.86 0.66
C LYS A 812 -20.36 -21.77 1.72
N ALA A 813 -21.60 -21.51 2.11
CA ALA A 813 -22.43 -22.57 2.66
C ALA A 813 -22.65 -23.59 1.53
N ARG A 814 -22.30 -24.85 1.82
CA ARG A 814 -22.70 -26.03 1.06
C ARG A 814 -24.21 -25.98 0.83
N THR A 815 -24.64 -25.86 -0.42
CA THR A 815 -25.92 -26.44 -0.85
C THR A 815 -25.62 -27.78 -1.50
N LYS A 816 -26.27 -28.81 -0.95
CA LYS A 816 -26.38 -30.16 -1.52
C LYS A 816 -27.09 -30.12 -2.87
#